data_AF-A0A8T0C363-F1
#
_entry.id   AF-A0A8T0C363-F1
#
_cell.length_a   1.000
_cell.length_b   1.000
_cell.length_c   1.000
_cell.angle_alpha   90.00
_cell.angle_beta   90.00
_cell.angle_gamma   90.00
#
_symmetry.space_group_name_H-M   'P 1'
#
loop_
_entity.id
_entity.type
_entity.pdbx_description
1 polymer ?
#
loop_
_entity_poly.entity_id
_entity_poly.type
_entity_poly.pdbx_seq_one_letter_code
_entity_poly.pdbx_strand_id
1 'polypeptide(L)'
;MLQDYYHNYDKANGYERLLFRSGRGLQSRELNDLQSQVQHQVKGVADVLLKDGDLVSGGDVVIDAVSGEVQLSAAQVYLDGHIRDIPSATFTIALQGGVDIGVWLTHRVVTEVEDPSLRDPAVNALNYDEPGAARLQQHCQWGLREDALAGEDAFYPVHRIEDGVLIIKQAPPQLDAVTQALARYDREANGGSYVVEGMALSYRDREADQQVFSLQEGKAHIQGYEVAFDTARSTAFDWDPDIGTVREEPKAFISVPASDDGARSMRVDLDFFPVKAVEEVNVSIEKSAILTRAQLAGGEDLLPDESVLEILSVTQGETTFVAGVDFLFLRNHISWQLSGAEPAPGSQFEVQYRFRTQVAIEHDEFGFTLQKQQPQGELVENALITVDYQWYRPRIDLVVLDRFGQLKRIKGQPAHQLPVAPKVPANHLPLAQVSQSWFTDQAPEIENLAVRAVSMSELEQMQSQISDLYQLLAIERLRNDANSEESASKFGVFVDPFIDDDMRDAGIEQTAAIVDGELILPLSADIVELPLPSGNVLTLPYELEDVLAQTKQTGSMKVNPYQAVEPIPATVRLTPSVDHWTQTSRSWTSPITRRFDIGRGLRRLTRTRTSTQVLSRTTRQAQFMRSRWVNFTISGFGPQETLERVTFDGISVQAQEV
;
A
#
# COMPACT_ATOMS: atom_id res chain seq x y z
N MET A 1 20.30 -49.96 -26.52
CA MET A 1 19.18 -50.19 -27.47
C MET A 1 18.77 -51.64 -27.39
N LEU A 2 17.46 -51.91 -27.41
CA LEU A 2 16.92 -53.27 -27.40
C LEU A 2 17.26 -53.97 -28.74
N GLN A 3 17.71 -55.22 -28.69
CA GLN A 3 17.93 -56.02 -29.90
C GLN A 3 16.57 -56.35 -30.55
N ASP A 4 16.49 -56.38 -31.88
CA ASP A 4 15.26 -56.65 -32.66
C ASP A 4 14.10 -55.64 -32.48
N TYR A 5 14.39 -54.44 -32.00
CA TYR A 5 13.43 -53.32 -31.96
C TYR A 5 13.47 -52.50 -33.25
N TYR A 6 12.37 -52.54 -34.01
CA TYR A 6 12.21 -51.77 -35.24
C TYR A 6 11.27 -50.58 -35.00
N HIS A 7 11.78 -49.37 -35.25
CA HIS A 7 11.07 -48.10 -35.17
C HIS A 7 11.63 -47.17 -36.25
N ASN A 8 10.80 -46.85 -37.25
CA ASN A 8 11.22 -46.14 -38.46
C ASN A 8 10.33 -44.92 -38.76
N TYR A 9 9.50 -44.50 -37.80
CA TYR A 9 8.68 -43.30 -37.96
C TYR A 9 9.55 -42.06 -38.14
N ASP A 10 9.36 -41.36 -39.26
CA ASP A 10 9.99 -40.07 -39.55
C ASP A 10 8.95 -39.12 -40.12
N LYS A 11 8.86 -37.93 -39.50
CA LYS A 11 7.97 -36.84 -39.88
C LYS A 11 8.21 -36.36 -41.32
N ALA A 12 9.46 -36.38 -41.79
CA ALA A 12 9.83 -35.88 -43.11
C ALA A 12 9.16 -36.66 -44.26
N ASN A 13 8.80 -37.92 -44.02
CA ASN A 13 8.15 -38.77 -45.01
C ASN A 13 6.67 -38.42 -45.26
N GLY A 14 6.04 -37.62 -44.41
CA GLY A 14 4.67 -37.11 -44.63
C GLY A 14 3.55 -38.16 -44.55
N TYR A 15 3.77 -39.32 -43.94
CA TYR A 15 2.73 -40.34 -43.75
C TYR A 15 1.73 -39.95 -42.64
N GLU A 16 0.43 -39.95 -42.94
CA GLU A 16 -0.63 -39.53 -42.01
C GLU A 16 -1.24 -40.70 -41.20
N ARG A 17 -1.38 -41.89 -41.79
CA ARG A 17 -1.95 -43.08 -41.13
C ARG A 17 -1.42 -44.39 -41.69
N LEU A 18 -1.39 -45.42 -40.86
CA LEU A 18 -1.11 -46.80 -41.28
C LEU A 18 -2.39 -47.48 -41.82
N LEU A 19 -2.26 -48.21 -42.92
CA LEU A 19 -3.37 -48.92 -43.58
C LEU A 19 -3.20 -50.43 -43.43
N PHE A 20 -3.77 -51.01 -42.38
CA PHE A 20 -3.73 -52.45 -42.14
C PHE A 20 -4.53 -53.21 -43.21
N ARG A 21 -3.87 -54.15 -43.88
CA ARG A 21 -4.48 -54.95 -44.95
C ARG A 21 -4.99 -56.28 -44.39
N SER A 22 -6.24 -56.63 -44.71
CA SER A 22 -6.83 -57.89 -44.28
C SER A 22 -6.03 -59.10 -44.80
N GLY A 23 -5.93 -60.14 -43.97
CA GLY A 23 -5.22 -61.39 -44.30
C GLY A 23 -3.69 -61.32 -44.19
N ARG A 24 -3.10 -60.16 -43.82
CA ARG A 24 -1.68 -60.06 -43.47
C ARG A 24 -1.51 -60.02 -41.94
N GLY A 25 -0.48 -60.69 -41.43
CA GLY A 25 -0.11 -60.62 -40.03
C GLY A 25 0.44 -59.24 -39.66
N LEU A 26 0.12 -58.79 -38.46
CA LEU A 26 0.59 -57.52 -37.89
C LEU A 26 2.09 -57.59 -37.60
N GLN A 27 2.82 -56.52 -37.94
CA GLN A 27 4.25 -56.45 -37.68
C GLN A 27 4.55 -55.59 -36.44
N SER A 28 5.57 -55.96 -35.66
CA SER A 28 5.99 -55.18 -34.48
C SER A 28 6.34 -53.73 -34.84
N ARG A 29 7.02 -53.52 -35.98
CA ARG A 29 7.32 -52.17 -36.49
C ARG A 29 6.08 -51.31 -36.72
N GLU A 30 4.97 -51.91 -37.17
CA GLU A 30 3.75 -51.16 -37.47
C GLU A 30 3.11 -50.64 -36.17
N LEU A 31 3.18 -51.40 -35.08
CA LEU A 31 2.73 -50.97 -33.77
C LEU A 31 3.66 -49.93 -33.12
N ASN A 32 4.97 -50.06 -33.31
CA ASN A 32 5.94 -49.08 -32.80
C ASN A 32 5.82 -47.75 -33.55
N ASP A 33 5.67 -47.78 -34.88
CA ASP A 33 5.46 -46.58 -35.68
C ASP A 33 4.11 -45.92 -35.37
N LEU A 34 3.06 -46.72 -35.11
CA LEU A 34 1.76 -46.20 -34.65
C LEU A 34 1.90 -45.41 -33.34
N GLN A 35 2.60 -45.97 -32.35
CA GLN A 35 2.82 -45.29 -31.07
C GLN A 35 3.50 -43.93 -31.25
N SER A 36 4.54 -43.86 -32.06
CA SER A 36 5.25 -42.60 -32.31
C SER A 36 4.48 -41.62 -33.19
N GLN A 37 3.70 -42.11 -34.15
CA GLN A 37 2.83 -41.25 -34.95
C GLN A 37 1.75 -40.59 -34.08
N VAL A 38 1.12 -41.35 -33.19
CA VAL A 38 0.14 -40.82 -32.23
C VAL A 38 0.83 -39.85 -31.25
N GLN A 39 1.99 -40.20 -30.72
CA GLN A 39 2.75 -39.32 -29.84
C GLN A 39 3.11 -38.00 -30.52
N HIS A 40 3.55 -38.02 -31.78
CA HIS A 40 3.85 -36.81 -32.54
C HIS A 40 2.59 -35.95 -32.80
N GLN A 41 1.45 -36.57 -33.10
CA GLN A 41 0.18 -35.85 -33.30
C GLN A 41 -0.29 -35.18 -32.00
N VAL A 42 -0.27 -35.92 -30.88
CA VAL A 42 -0.62 -35.40 -29.56
C VAL A 42 0.35 -34.31 -29.14
N LYS A 43 1.66 -34.51 -29.33
CA LYS A 43 2.69 -33.49 -29.10
C LYS A 43 2.43 -32.25 -29.94
N GLY A 44 2.09 -32.38 -31.22
CA GLY A 44 1.77 -31.23 -32.07
C GLY A 44 0.57 -30.40 -31.59
N VAL A 45 -0.44 -31.03 -30.98
CA VAL A 45 -1.57 -30.31 -30.36
C VAL A 45 -1.15 -29.69 -29.03
N ALA A 46 -0.38 -30.42 -28.22
CA ALA A 46 0.05 -29.97 -26.91
C ALA A 46 1.12 -28.86 -26.98
N ASP A 47 2.02 -28.87 -27.97
CA ASP A 47 3.02 -27.81 -28.24
C ASP A 47 2.34 -26.49 -28.65
N VAL A 48 1.11 -26.54 -29.16
CA VAL A 48 0.26 -25.37 -29.45
C VAL A 48 -0.43 -24.86 -28.17
N LEU A 49 -0.28 -25.53 -27.02
CA LEU A 49 -0.86 -25.14 -25.72
C LEU A 49 0.14 -25.07 -24.56
N LEU A 50 1.30 -25.72 -24.64
CA LEU A 50 2.37 -25.74 -23.63
C LEU A 50 3.74 -25.73 -24.33
N LYS A 51 4.79 -25.23 -23.67
CA LYS A 51 6.19 -25.37 -24.10
C LYS A 51 6.94 -26.28 -23.14
N ASP A 52 7.97 -26.94 -23.64
CA ASP A 52 8.81 -27.80 -22.81
C ASP A 52 9.42 -27.02 -21.63
N GLY A 53 9.20 -27.54 -20.41
CA GLY A 53 9.58 -26.89 -19.15
C GLY A 53 8.51 -25.98 -18.55
N ASP A 54 7.31 -25.94 -19.12
CA ASP A 54 6.17 -25.23 -18.54
C ASP A 54 5.59 -26.00 -17.35
N LEU A 55 5.31 -25.27 -16.27
CA LEU A 55 4.73 -25.83 -15.06
C LEU A 55 3.18 -25.76 -15.13
N VAL A 56 2.53 -26.92 -14.98
CA VAL A 56 1.07 -27.07 -15.05
C VAL A 56 0.43 -26.98 -13.67
N SER A 57 1.07 -27.56 -12.65
CA SER A 57 0.60 -27.57 -11.26
C SER A 57 1.76 -27.81 -10.29
N GLY A 58 1.71 -27.23 -9.09
CA GLY A 58 2.72 -27.41 -8.04
C GLY A 58 4.05 -26.69 -8.31
N GLY A 59 5.16 -27.25 -7.82
CA GLY A 59 6.52 -26.71 -7.99
C GLY A 59 6.74 -25.34 -7.37
N ASP A 60 6.11 -25.10 -6.23
CA ASP A 60 6.45 -23.98 -5.37
C ASP A 60 7.90 -24.13 -4.90
N VAL A 61 8.63 -23.02 -5.00
CA VAL A 61 10.02 -22.92 -4.58
C VAL A 61 10.09 -22.10 -3.31
N VAL A 62 10.52 -22.72 -2.21
CA VAL A 62 10.84 -22.02 -0.96
C VAL A 62 12.35 -21.97 -0.82
N ILE A 63 12.90 -20.76 -0.75
CA ILE A 63 14.33 -20.51 -0.60
C ILE A 63 14.58 -19.95 0.79
N ASP A 64 15.45 -20.59 1.56
CA ASP A 64 15.98 -20.01 2.79
C ASP A 64 17.15 -19.06 2.46
N ALA A 65 16.93 -17.77 2.68
CA ALA A 65 17.89 -16.70 2.39
C ALA A 65 19.17 -16.75 3.25
N VAL A 66 19.20 -17.55 4.33
CA VAL A 66 20.36 -17.66 5.23
C VAL A 66 21.20 -18.90 4.90
N SER A 67 20.56 -20.05 4.65
CA SER A 67 21.25 -21.33 4.41
C SER A 67 21.45 -21.65 2.93
N GLY A 68 20.70 -21.02 2.02
CA GLY A 68 20.70 -21.36 0.59
C GLY A 68 20.01 -22.70 0.30
N GLU A 69 19.25 -23.26 1.24
CA GLU A 69 18.44 -24.45 1.04
C GLU A 69 17.20 -24.11 0.20
N VAL A 70 16.99 -24.86 -0.89
CA VAL A 70 15.83 -24.76 -1.77
C VAL A 70 14.97 -26.00 -1.57
N GLN A 71 13.72 -25.78 -1.19
CA GLN A 71 12.70 -26.82 -1.12
C GLN A 71 11.74 -26.66 -2.29
N LEU A 72 11.67 -27.69 -3.14
CA LEU A 72 10.72 -27.79 -4.24
C LEU A 72 9.61 -28.76 -3.89
N SER A 73 8.37 -28.30 -4.03
CA SER A 73 7.21 -29.19 -3.91
C SER A 73 7.08 -30.13 -5.12
N ALA A 74 6.25 -31.17 -4.98
CA ALA A 74 5.91 -32.03 -6.11
C ALA A 74 5.21 -31.19 -7.20
N ALA A 75 5.49 -31.51 -8.47
CA ALA A 75 5.04 -30.69 -9.58
C ALA A 75 4.59 -31.53 -10.77
N GLN A 76 3.73 -30.96 -11.59
CA GLN A 76 3.38 -31.43 -12.92
C GLN A 76 3.99 -30.50 -13.95
N VAL A 77 4.93 -30.99 -14.73
CA VAL A 77 5.65 -30.20 -15.75
C VAL A 77 5.45 -30.83 -17.11
N TYR A 78 5.25 -29.99 -18.12
CA TYR A 78 5.13 -30.42 -19.50
C TYR A 78 6.50 -30.63 -20.12
N LEU A 79 6.78 -31.87 -20.54
CA LEU A 79 8.07 -32.31 -21.07
C LEU A 79 7.89 -33.32 -22.21
N ASP A 80 8.38 -32.95 -23.39
CA ASP A 80 8.40 -33.77 -24.60
C ASP A 80 7.02 -34.34 -24.98
N GLY A 81 6.03 -33.46 -25.08
CA GLY A 81 4.67 -33.85 -25.51
C GLY A 81 3.73 -34.33 -24.40
N HIS A 82 4.21 -34.48 -23.16
CA HIS A 82 3.44 -35.06 -22.05
C HIS A 82 3.56 -34.26 -20.76
N ILE A 83 2.51 -34.27 -19.94
CA ILE A 83 2.55 -33.76 -18.56
C ILE A 83 3.12 -34.87 -17.67
N ARG A 84 4.18 -34.57 -16.93
CA ARG A 84 4.90 -35.54 -16.09
C ARG A 84 4.88 -35.10 -14.63
N ASP A 85 4.57 -36.05 -13.74
CA ASP A 85 4.63 -35.85 -12.30
C ASP A 85 6.08 -35.97 -11.82
N ILE A 86 6.53 -34.99 -11.04
CA ILE A 86 7.87 -34.89 -10.48
C ILE A 86 7.75 -34.87 -8.95
N PRO A 87 8.49 -35.74 -8.24
CA PRO A 87 8.48 -35.75 -6.78
C PRO A 87 9.15 -34.49 -6.22
N SER A 88 8.79 -34.12 -4.99
CA SER A 88 9.45 -33.04 -4.24
C SER A 88 10.95 -33.31 -4.06
N ALA A 89 11.77 -32.26 -4.07
CA ALA A 89 13.21 -32.37 -3.88
C ALA A 89 13.76 -31.21 -3.05
N THR A 90 14.86 -31.47 -2.36
CA THR A 90 15.61 -30.47 -1.59
C THR A 90 17.06 -30.48 -2.05
N PHE A 91 17.62 -29.30 -2.32
CA PHE A 91 19.04 -29.14 -2.65
C PHE A 91 19.52 -27.74 -2.25
N THR A 92 20.84 -27.57 -2.16
CA THR A 92 21.49 -26.31 -1.80
C THR A 92 22.01 -25.58 -3.02
N ILE A 93 21.81 -24.26 -3.08
CA ILE A 93 22.28 -23.40 -4.17
C ILE A 93 23.31 -22.38 -3.67
N ALA A 94 24.13 -21.86 -4.58
CA ALA A 94 24.97 -20.70 -4.29
C ALA A 94 24.13 -19.41 -4.25
N LEU A 95 24.32 -18.58 -3.21
CA LEU A 95 23.59 -17.32 -3.01
C LEU A 95 24.08 -16.15 -3.90
N GLN A 96 25.16 -16.35 -4.66
CA GLN A 96 25.72 -15.35 -5.59
C GLN A 96 25.76 -15.91 -7.01
N GLY A 97 25.17 -15.19 -7.96
CA GLY A 97 25.10 -15.59 -9.36
C GLY A 97 23.75 -16.19 -9.78
N GLY A 98 23.63 -16.50 -11.06
CA GLY A 98 22.43 -17.06 -11.67
C GLY A 98 22.46 -18.59 -11.69
N VAL A 99 21.48 -19.23 -11.07
CA VAL A 99 21.33 -20.70 -11.04
C VAL A 99 20.03 -21.11 -11.75
N ASP A 100 20.15 -21.97 -12.74
CA ASP A 100 19.00 -22.56 -13.45
C ASP A 100 18.64 -23.92 -12.81
N ILE A 101 17.45 -23.99 -12.22
CA ILE A 101 16.84 -25.21 -11.70
C ILE A 101 15.92 -25.79 -12.78
N GLY A 102 16.06 -27.07 -13.06
CA GLY A 102 15.27 -27.74 -14.07
C GLY A 102 14.93 -29.18 -13.72
N VAL A 103 14.24 -29.81 -14.66
CA VAL A 103 13.86 -31.22 -14.56
C VAL A 103 14.74 -32.02 -15.50
N TRP A 104 15.33 -33.09 -14.97
CA TRP A 104 16.04 -34.09 -15.75
C TRP A 104 15.07 -35.20 -16.16
N LEU A 105 14.92 -35.42 -17.47
CA LEU A 105 14.12 -36.50 -18.03
C LEU A 105 15.02 -37.61 -18.55
N THR A 106 15.08 -38.73 -17.84
CA THR A 106 15.86 -39.89 -18.24
C THR A 106 14.96 -41.09 -18.58
N HIS A 107 15.42 -41.93 -19.50
CA HIS A 107 14.69 -43.11 -19.94
C HIS A 107 15.53 -44.38 -19.72
N ARG A 108 14.90 -45.41 -19.16
CA ARG A 108 15.47 -46.75 -18.97
C ARG A 108 14.56 -47.79 -19.62
N VAL A 109 15.15 -48.78 -20.29
CA VAL A 109 14.40 -49.92 -20.82
C VAL A 109 14.37 -51.03 -19.76
N VAL A 110 13.17 -51.49 -19.42
CA VAL A 110 12.92 -52.61 -18.51
C VAL A 110 12.44 -53.80 -19.32
N THR A 111 13.06 -54.96 -19.12
CA THR A 111 12.76 -56.21 -19.83
C THR A 111 12.10 -57.22 -18.90
N GLU A 112 11.54 -58.28 -19.47
CA GLU A 112 10.92 -59.40 -18.77
C GLU A 112 11.85 -60.16 -17.81
N VAL A 113 13.17 -59.94 -17.94
CA VAL A 113 14.18 -60.47 -17.01
C VAL A 113 14.22 -59.67 -15.71
N GLU A 114 14.01 -58.35 -15.80
CA GLU A 114 13.99 -57.45 -14.64
C GLU A 114 12.61 -57.42 -13.97
N ASP A 115 11.53 -57.49 -14.76
CA ASP A 115 10.14 -57.51 -14.28
C ASP A 115 9.37 -58.72 -14.84
N PRO A 116 9.21 -59.81 -14.03
CA PRO A 116 8.48 -61.00 -14.44
C PRO A 116 7.00 -60.77 -14.76
N SER A 117 6.41 -59.64 -14.34
CA SER A 117 5.00 -59.31 -14.66
C SER A 117 4.77 -58.98 -16.14
N LEU A 118 5.84 -58.72 -16.88
CA LEU A 118 5.79 -58.46 -18.32
C LEU A 118 5.64 -59.74 -19.17
N ARG A 119 5.61 -60.91 -18.53
CA ARG A 119 5.31 -62.20 -19.16
C ARG A 119 3.81 -62.42 -19.31
N ASP A 120 3.43 -63.26 -20.27
CA ASP A 120 2.01 -63.46 -20.57
C ASP A 120 1.24 -64.11 -19.39
N PRO A 121 0.17 -63.46 -18.86
CA PRO A 121 -0.60 -63.97 -17.73
C PRO A 121 -1.66 -65.03 -18.11
N ALA A 122 -1.86 -65.36 -19.39
CA ALA A 122 -2.96 -66.19 -19.86
C ALA A 122 -2.80 -67.68 -19.49
N VAL A 123 -3.37 -68.07 -18.34
CA VAL A 123 -3.39 -69.46 -17.87
C VAL A 123 -4.16 -70.36 -18.86
N ASN A 124 -3.59 -71.52 -19.20
CA ASN A 124 -4.09 -72.51 -20.18
C ASN A 124 -4.02 -72.09 -21.66
N ALA A 125 -3.32 -71.01 -21.99
CA ALA A 125 -2.98 -70.66 -23.36
C ALA A 125 -1.57 -71.19 -23.72
N LEU A 126 -1.30 -71.40 -25.02
CA LEU A 126 0.00 -71.90 -25.48
C LEU A 126 1.15 -70.92 -25.19
N ASN A 127 0.83 -69.64 -25.09
CA ASN A 127 1.73 -68.53 -24.83
C ASN A 127 1.91 -68.21 -23.32
N TYR A 128 1.41 -69.06 -22.41
CA TYR A 128 1.60 -68.85 -20.97
C TYR A 128 3.09 -68.75 -20.61
N ASP A 129 3.46 -67.71 -19.86
CA ASP A 129 4.85 -67.40 -19.44
C ASP A 129 5.82 -67.03 -20.58
N GLU A 130 5.31 -66.74 -21.79
CA GLU A 130 6.14 -66.24 -22.88
C GLU A 130 6.58 -64.77 -22.63
N PRO A 131 7.81 -64.38 -23.05
CA PRO A 131 8.29 -63.00 -22.99
C PRO A 131 7.38 -62.02 -23.73
N GLY A 132 6.87 -61.01 -23.01
CA GLY A 132 6.14 -59.90 -23.61
C GLY A 132 7.04 -58.76 -24.10
N ALA A 133 6.42 -57.65 -24.50
CA ALA A 133 7.14 -56.46 -24.91
C ALA A 133 7.85 -55.79 -23.72
N ALA A 134 9.05 -55.25 -23.95
CA ALA A 134 9.76 -54.41 -22.97
C ALA A 134 8.99 -53.11 -22.65
N ARG A 135 9.34 -52.45 -21.55
CA ARG A 135 8.80 -51.14 -21.14
C ARG A 135 9.88 -50.07 -21.19
N LEU A 136 9.53 -48.89 -21.72
CA LEU A 136 10.36 -47.70 -21.57
C LEU A 136 9.92 -46.96 -20.30
N GLN A 137 10.68 -47.12 -19.23
CA GLN A 137 10.45 -46.43 -17.97
C GLN A 137 11.07 -45.03 -18.03
N GLN A 138 10.28 -44.03 -17.73
CA GLN A 138 10.73 -42.65 -17.55
C GLN A 138 11.09 -42.40 -16.09
N HIS A 139 12.11 -41.58 -15.86
CA HIS A 139 12.42 -41.02 -14.54
C HIS A 139 12.61 -39.52 -14.68
N CYS A 140 11.72 -38.77 -14.02
CA CYS A 140 11.80 -37.32 -13.89
C CYS A 140 12.26 -36.97 -12.48
N GLN A 141 13.23 -36.07 -12.35
CA GLN A 141 13.66 -35.55 -11.06
C GLN A 141 14.13 -34.11 -11.20
N TRP A 142 13.98 -33.33 -10.12
CA TRP A 142 14.58 -32.01 -10.01
C TRP A 142 16.10 -32.10 -9.95
N GLY A 143 16.78 -31.14 -10.55
CA GLY A 143 18.22 -30.99 -10.43
C GLY A 143 18.72 -29.66 -10.97
N LEU A 144 19.99 -29.40 -10.70
CA LEU A 144 20.71 -28.27 -11.26
C LEU A 144 21.22 -28.63 -12.65
N ARG A 145 21.46 -27.61 -13.49
CA ARG A 145 22.13 -27.84 -14.77
C ARG A 145 23.54 -28.43 -14.58
N GLU A 146 24.20 -28.10 -13.48
CA GLU A 146 25.56 -28.55 -13.16
C GLU A 146 25.66 -30.03 -12.78
N ASP A 147 24.54 -30.67 -12.42
CA ASP A 147 24.54 -32.07 -11.96
C ASP A 147 24.81 -33.07 -13.10
N ALA A 148 24.69 -32.64 -14.36
CA ALA A 148 25.04 -33.40 -15.57
C ALA A 148 24.57 -34.87 -15.57
N LEU A 149 23.34 -35.12 -15.10
CA LEU A 149 22.79 -36.47 -14.89
C LEU A 149 22.56 -37.26 -16.19
N ALA A 150 22.42 -36.57 -17.32
CA ALA A 150 22.30 -37.13 -18.66
C ALA A 150 22.88 -36.15 -19.70
N GLY A 151 22.75 -36.46 -21.00
CA GLY A 151 23.14 -35.54 -22.06
C GLY A 151 22.38 -34.20 -21.98
N GLU A 152 22.95 -33.13 -22.51
CA GLU A 152 22.39 -31.77 -22.39
C GLU A 152 20.94 -31.65 -22.89
N ASP A 153 20.56 -32.44 -23.88
CA ASP A 153 19.19 -32.48 -24.46
C ASP A 153 18.12 -33.05 -23.51
N ALA A 154 18.53 -33.63 -22.37
CA ALA A 154 17.63 -34.22 -21.36
C ALA A 154 17.29 -33.27 -20.20
N PHE A 155 17.85 -32.05 -20.20
CA PHE A 155 17.64 -31.05 -19.15
C PHE A 155 16.66 -29.97 -19.59
N TYR A 156 15.58 -29.79 -18.82
CA TYR A 156 14.55 -28.80 -19.11
C TYR A 156 14.50 -27.73 -18.01
N PRO A 157 14.93 -26.48 -18.29
CA PRO A 157 15.01 -25.43 -17.26
C PRO A 157 13.62 -24.89 -16.91
N VAL A 158 13.27 -24.87 -15.62
CA VAL A 158 11.95 -24.43 -15.11
C VAL A 158 12.06 -23.14 -14.30
N HIS A 159 12.95 -23.07 -13.31
CA HIS A 159 13.16 -21.89 -12.47
C HIS A 159 14.54 -21.29 -12.67
N ARG A 160 14.65 -19.97 -12.59
CA ARG A 160 15.92 -19.26 -12.56
C ARG A 160 15.99 -18.44 -11.28
N ILE A 161 17.07 -18.61 -10.54
CA ILE A 161 17.33 -17.85 -9.32
C ILE A 161 18.51 -16.93 -9.60
N GLU A 162 18.37 -15.64 -9.30
CA GLU A 162 19.48 -14.68 -9.31
C GLU A 162 19.61 -14.07 -7.92
N ASP A 163 20.81 -14.16 -7.34
CA ASP A 163 21.17 -13.55 -6.05
C ASP A 163 20.20 -13.87 -4.90
N GLY A 164 19.75 -15.13 -4.82
CA GLY A 164 18.85 -15.63 -3.78
C GLY A 164 17.37 -15.27 -3.97
N VAL A 165 17.00 -14.59 -5.07
CA VAL A 165 15.62 -14.27 -5.41
C VAL A 165 15.17 -15.12 -6.59
N LEU A 166 14.02 -15.77 -6.46
CA LEU A 166 13.38 -16.50 -7.55
C LEU A 166 12.93 -15.50 -8.63
N ILE A 167 13.59 -15.52 -9.79
CA ILE A 167 13.05 -14.89 -10.98
C ILE A 167 12.00 -15.86 -11.52
N ILE A 168 10.73 -15.52 -11.34
CA ILE A 168 9.64 -16.27 -11.94
C ILE A 168 9.86 -16.28 -13.45
N LYS A 169 10.26 -17.44 -13.99
CA LYS A 169 10.16 -17.70 -15.42
C LYS A 169 8.68 -17.55 -15.76
N GLN A 170 8.41 -16.73 -16.76
CA GLN A 170 7.08 -16.33 -17.20
C GLN A 170 6.08 -17.49 -17.14
N ALA A 171 4.85 -17.22 -16.67
CA ALA A 171 3.74 -18.15 -16.81
C ALA A 171 3.67 -18.70 -18.26
N PRO A 172 3.26 -19.97 -18.45
CA PRO A 172 3.27 -20.64 -19.75
C PRO A 172 2.78 -19.72 -20.88
N PRO A 173 3.54 -19.53 -21.98
CA PRO A 173 3.32 -18.51 -23.01
C PRO A 173 2.12 -18.76 -23.93
N GLN A 174 1.10 -19.45 -23.44
CA GLN A 174 0.00 -20.05 -24.21
C GLN A 174 -1.36 -19.50 -23.79
N LEU A 175 -1.46 -18.99 -22.55
CA LEU A 175 -2.45 -17.98 -22.22
C LEU A 175 -2.16 -16.67 -22.96
N ASP A 176 -0.97 -16.46 -23.52
CA ASP A 176 -0.52 -15.19 -24.09
C ASP A 176 -1.42 -14.68 -25.23
N ALA A 177 -1.89 -15.50 -26.18
CA ALA A 177 -2.74 -14.99 -27.26
C ALA A 177 -4.13 -14.54 -26.79
N VAL A 178 -4.78 -15.33 -25.92
CA VAL A 178 -6.11 -15.00 -25.36
C VAL A 178 -6.00 -13.90 -24.32
N THR A 179 -5.00 -13.93 -23.45
CA THR A 179 -4.74 -12.88 -22.46
C THR A 179 -4.27 -11.59 -23.10
N GLN A 180 -3.47 -11.62 -24.19
CA GLN A 180 -3.15 -10.43 -24.98
C GLN A 180 -4.40 -9.89 -25.68
N ALA A 181 -5.26 -10.75 -26.23
CA ALA A 181 -6.50 -10.32 -26.85
C ALA A 181 -7.45 -9.68 -25.81
N LEU A 182 -7.56 -10.27 -24.62
CA LEU A 182 -8.35 -9.76 -23.51
C LEU A 182 -7.74 -8.46 -22.97
N ALA A 183 -6.42 -8.41 -22.77
CA ALA A 183 -5.71 -7.22 -22.31
C ALA A 183 -5.80 -6.08 -23.32
N ARG A 184 -5.80 -6.39 -24.63
CA ARG A 184 -6.04 -5.40 -25.68
C ARG A 184 -7.47 -4.89 -25.62
N TYR A 185 -8.46 -5.79 -25.55
CA TYR A 185 -9.87 -5.42 -25.45
C TYR A 185 -10.13 -4.54 -24.22
N ASP A 186 -9.62 -4.93 -23.06
CA ASP A 186 -9.77 -4.21 -21.81
C ASP A 186 -9.14 -2.80 -21.88
N ARG A 187 -7.91 -2.71 -22.42
CA ARG A 187 -7.22 -1.44 -22.61
C ARG A 187 -7.92 -0.52 -23.60
N GLU A 188 -8.47 -1.06 -24.68
CA GLU A 188 -9.24 -0.31 -25.68
C GLU A 188 -10.60 0.15 -25.11
N ALA A 189 -11.25 -0.66 -24.28
CA ALA A 189 -12.53 -0.33 -23.66
C ALA A 189 -12.39 0.75 -22.56
N ASN A 190 -11.36 0.64 -21.72
CA ASN A 190 -11.20 1.47 -20.53
C ASN A 190 -10.13 2.58 -20.68
N GLY A 191 -9.42 2.61 -21.81
CA GLY A 191 -8.53 3.72 -22.17
C GLY A 191 -7.16 3.72 -21.49
N GLY A 192 -6.71 2.62 -20.87
CA GLY A 192 -5.39 2.53 -20.27
C GLY A 192 -5.28 1.59 -19.07
N SER A 193 -4.54 2.02 -18.06
CA SER A 193 -4.41 1.33 -16.77
C SER A 193 -5.31 1.99 -15.74
N TYR A 194 -5.99 1.19 -14.91
CA TYR A 194 -6.94 1.69 -13.90
C TYR A 194 -7.05 0.73 -12.71
N VAL A 195 -7.58 1.25 -11.60
CA VAL A 195 -7.91 0.49 -10.39
C VAL A 195 -9.38 0.08 -10.43
N VAL A 196 -9.66 -1.18 -10.14
CA VAL A 196 -11.04 -1.67 -10.00
C VAL A 196 -11.53 -1.39 -8.58
N GLU A 197 -10.75 -1.78 -7.58
CA GLU A 197 -11.10 -1.65 -6.17
C GLU A 197 -9.85 -1.46 -5.31
N GLY A 198 -9.99 -0.70 -4.21
CA GLY A 198 -8.93 -0.53 -3.23
C GLY A 198 -7.74 0.27 -3.74
N MET A 199 -6.53 -0.28 -3.54
CA MET A 199 -5.24 0.22 -4.04
C MET A 199 -4.93 1.68 -3.68
N ALA A 200 -5.45 2.15 -2.54
CA ALA A 200 -5.09 3.45 -2.00
C ALA A 200 -3.74 3.36 -1.28
N LEU A 201 -2.86 4.33 -1.55
CA LEU A 201 -1.59 4.47 -0.85
C LEU A 201 -1.79 5.34 0.41
N SER A 202 -1.24 4.90 1.53
CA SER A 202 -1.17 5.67 2.77
C SER A 202 0.26 5.69 3.33
N TYR A 203 0.59 6.78 4.04
CA TYR A 203 1.84 6.91 4.78
C TYR A 203 1.67 6.25 6.15
N ARG A 204 2.63 5.40 6.54
CA ARG A 204 2.58 4.71 7.83
C ARG A 204 3.53 5.35 8.82
N ASP A 205 4.82 5.32 8.52
CA ASP A 205 5.86 5.81 9.42
C ASP A 205 7.17 6.07 8.67
N ARG A 206 8.14 6.68 9.36
CA ARG A 206 9.54 6.82 8.93
C ARG A 206 10.44 6.02 9.86
N GLU A 207 11.16 5.06 9.29
CA GLU A 207 12.21 4.32 9.97
C GLU A 207 13.58 4.85 9.52
N ALA A 208 14.21 5.71 10.33
CA ALA A 208 15.52 6.33 10.08
C ALA A 208 15.69 6.95 8.68
N ASP A 209 16.25 6.19 7.74
CA ASP A 209 16.53 6.58 6.35
C ASP A 209 15.52 6.02 5.34
N GLN A 210 14.38 5.49 5.80
CA GLN A 210 13.32 4.96 4.93
C GLN A 210 11.93 5.46 5.34
N GLN A 211 11.11 5.79 4.35
CA GLN A 211 9.69 6.09 4.49
C GLN A 211 8.87 4.85 4.15
N VAL A 212 8.03 4.42 5.09
CA VAL A 212 7.19 3.24 4.93
C VAL A 212 5.80 3.65 4.48
N PHE A 213 5.43 3.17 3.29
CA PHE A 213 4.09 3.34 2.72
C PHE A 213 3.32 2.02 2.78
N SER A 214 2.01 2.11 2.95
CA SER A 214 1.10 0.97 2.89
C SER A 214 0.17 1.11 1.70
N LEU A 215 0.19 0.13 0.81
CA LEU A 215 -0.79 -0.02 -0.25
C LEU A 215 -1.93 -0.90 0.23
N GLN A 216 -3.16 -0.40 0.17
CA GLN A 216 -4.35 -1.17 0.51
C GLN A 216 -4.53 -2.36 -0.43
N GLU A 217 -5.08 -3.46 0.08
CA GLU A 217 -5.56 -4.59 -0.72
C GLU A 217 -6.52 -4.12 -1.82
N GLY A 218 -6.59 -4.86 -2.92
CA GLY A 218 -7.44 -4.49 -4.04
C GLY A 218 -7.00 -5.11 -5.36
N LYS A 219 -7.55 -4.56 -6.43
CA LYS A 219 -7.32 -5.04 -7.80
C LYS A 219 -7.12 -3.89 -8.75
N ALA A 220 -6.15 -4.04 -9.64
CA ALA A 220 -5.85 -3.09 -10.69
C ALA A 220 -5.57 -3.81 -12.01
N HIS A 221 -5.93 -3.16 -13.12
CA HIS A 221 -5.56 -3.57 -14.46
C HIS A 221 -4.51 -2.63 -15.01
N ILE A 222 -3.35 -3.17 -15.36
CA ILE A 222 -2.21 -2.41 -15.88
C ILE A 222 -1.99 -2.86 -17.31
N GLN A 223 -2.28 -1.97 -18.26
CA GLN A 223 -2.22 -2.31 -19.68
C GLN A 223 -3.08 -3.56 -20.01
N GLY A 224 -4.20 -3.76 -19.31
CA GLY A 224 -5.11 -4.90 -19.47
C GLY A 224 -4.69 -6.20 -18.77
N TYR A 225 -3.56 -6.21 -18.04
CA TYR A 225 -3.17 -7.33 -17.19
C TYR A 225 -3.66 -7.10 -15.75
N GLU A 226 -4.29 -8.11 -15.15
CA GLU A 226 -4.75 -8.05 -13.76
C GLU A 226 -3.58 -8.19 -12.77
N VAL A 227 -3.55 -7.30 -11.79
CA VAL A 227 -2.73 -7.37 -10.60
C VAL A 227 -3.67 -7.28 -9.39
N ALA A 228 -3.73 -8.35 -8.61
CA ALA A 228 -4.54 -8.45 -7.41
C ALA A 228 -3.64 -8.62 -6.18
N PHE A 229 -3.99 -7.91 -5.11
CA PHE A 229 -3.41 -8.12 -3.79
C PHE A 229 -4.54 -8.46 -2.81
N ASP A 230 -4.48 -9.66 -2.25
CA ASP A 230 -5.46 -10.13 -1.26
C ASP A 230 -5.26 -9.53 0.13
N THR A 231 -4.10 -8.92 0.36
CA THR A 231 -3.75 -8.24 1.62
C THR A 231 -2.98 -6.95 1.34
N ALA A 232 -3.06 -6.02 2.29
CA ALA A 232 -2.29 -4.78 2.22
C ALA A 232 -0.78 -5.07 2.20
N ARG A 233 -0.04 -4.36 1.35
CA ARG A 233 1.41 -4.48 1.22
C ARG A 233 2.11 -3.22 1.69
N SER A 234 3.08 -3.37 2.58
CA SER A 234 3.98 -2.28 2.95
C SER A 234 5.20 -2.25 2.04
N THR A 235 5.59 -1.05 1.59
CA THR A 235 6.83 -0.82 0.86
C THR A 235 7.58 0.36 1.45
N ALA A 236 8.86 0.16 1.67
CA ALA A 236 9.78 1.21 2.12
C ALA A 236 10.44 1.88 0.90
N PHE A 237 10.56 3.20 0.94
CA PHE A 237 11.35 3.97 -0.02
C PHE A 237 12.40 4.79 0.74
N ASP A 238 13.60 4.95 0.17
CA ASP A 238 14.69 5.66 0.83
C ASP A 238 14.37 7.15 1.04
N TRP A 239 14.74 7.70 2.18
CA TRP A 239 14.66 9.13 2.48
C TRP A 239 15.85 9.84 1.81
N ASP A 240 15.59 10.51 0.70
CA ASP A 240 16.65 11.08 -0.18
C ASP A 240 16.34 12.49 -0.67
N PRO A 241 16.35 13.48 0.24
CA PRO A 241 16.07 14.87 -0.13
C PRO A 241 17.20 15.48 -0.96
N ASP A 242 16.80 16.29 -1.94
CA ASP A 242 17.73 17.11 -2.72
C ASP A 242 18.10 18.37 -1.92
N ILE A 243 19.40 18.66 -1.82
CA ILE A 243 19.89 19.77 -0.99
C ILE A 243 20.07 21.03 -1.83
N GLY A 244 19.53 22.14 -1.35
CA GLY A 244 19.79 23.49 -1.85
C GLY A 244 20.78 24.21 -0.94
N THR A 245 21.64 25.04 -1.52
CA THR A 245 22.59 25.88 -0.77
C THR A 245 22.30 27.35 -1.05
N VAL A 246 22.27 28.16 -0.01
CA VAL A 246 22.09 29.62 -0.10
C VAL A 246 23.27 30.27 0.58
N ARG A 247 23.83 31.30 -0.08
CA ARG A 247 24.98 32.05 0.41
C ARG A 247 24.62 33.51 0.61
N GLU A 248 25.12 34.07 1.69
CA GLU A 248 25.01 35.46 2.11
C GLU A 248 23.57 35.99 2.11
N GLU A 249 22.61 35.22 2.65
CA GLU A 249 21.24 35.73 2.79
C GLU A 249 21.24 36.95 3.73
N PRO A 250 20.83 38.15 3.24
CA PRO A 250 20.93 39.37 4.01
C PRO A 250 19.71 39.54 4.92
N LYS A 251 19.94 39.72 6.23
CA LYS A 251 18.91 40.08 7.22
C LYS A 251 19.39 41.26 8.07
N ALA A 252 18.49 42.08 8.57
CA ALA A 252 18.84 43.18 9.48
C ALA A 252 18.57 42.75 10.93
N PHE A 253 19.54 42.96 11.83
CA PHE A 253 19.33 42.67 13.24
C PHE A 253 18.41 43.71 13.89
N ILE A 254 17.22 43.28 14.32
CA ILE A 254 16.25 44.11 15.03
C ILE A 254 15.89 43.39 16.34
N SER A 255 16.35 43.93 17.45
CA SER A 255 16.23 43.31 18.76
C SER A 255 14.88 43.61 19.40
N VAL A 256 14.16 42.56 19.77
CA VAL A 256 12.88 42.64 20.48
C VAL A 256 13.14 42.32 21.96
N PRO A 257 12.59 43.08 22.92
CA PRO A 257 12.68 42.72 24.33
C PRO A 257 11.98 41.38 24.57
N ALA A 258 12.69 40.40 25.12
CA ALA A 258 12.08 39.15 25.56
C ALA A 258 11.12 39.44 26.74
N SER A 259 9.98 38.74 26.77
CA SER A 259 8.84 39.05 27.64
C SER A 259 9.13 39.01 29.15
N ASP A 260 10.20 38.34 29.59
CA ASP A 260 10.36 37.99 31.00
C ASP A 260 11.71 38.35 31.66
N ASP A 261 12.77 38.73 30.92
CA ASP A 261 14.12 38.86 31.51
C ASP A 261 14.94 40.09 31.07
N GLY A 262 14.35 41.01 30.30
CA GLY A 262 15.05 42.21 29.79
C GLY A 262 16.14 41.93 28.74
N ALA A 263 16.51 40.66 28.53
CA ALA A 263 17.34 40.22 27.41
C ALA A 263 16.67 40.54 26.08
N ARG A 264 17.44 41.07 25.12
CA ARG A 264 16.93 41.37 23.78
C ARG A 264 17.37 40.29 22.81
N SER A 265 16.45 39.78 22.01
CA SER A 265 16.74 38.77 20.99
C SER A 265 15.96 39.06 19.71
N MET A 266 16.41 38.48 18.61
CA MET A 266 15.73 38.50 17.32
C MET A 266 15.54 37.06 16.86
N ARG A 267 14.32 36.73 16.47
CA ARG A 267 14.06 35.52 15.68
C ARG A 267 14.38 35.82 14.21
N VAL A 268 15.27 35.04 13.62
CA VAL A 268 15.65 35.15 12.22
C VAL A 268 15.06 33.96 11.48
N ASP A 269 14.00 34.21 10.71
CA ASP A 269 13.41 33.22 9.82
C ASP A 269 14.06 33.33 8.43
N LEU A 270 14.51 32.17 7.93
CA LEU A 270 15.18 32.06 6.65
C LEU A 270 14.17 31.97 5.51
N ASP A 271 14.55 32.46 4.33
CA ASP A 271 13.64 32.49 3.19
C ASP A 271 13.28 31.08 2.69
N PHE A 272 14.20 30.11 2.85
CA PHE A 272 13.99 28.73 2.44
C PHE A 272 14.06 27.76 3.62
N PHE A 273 13.08 26.85 3.64
CA PHE A 273 12.88 25.86 4.69
C PHE A 273 12.33 24.57 4.05
N PRO A 274 12.54 23.38 4.66
CA PRO A 274 13.18 23.14 5.95
C PRO A 274 14.71 23.24 5.90
N VAL A 275 15.31 23.84 6.93
CA VAL A 275 16.77 24.00 7.06
C VAL A 275 17.42 22.67 7.44
N LYS A 276 18.42 22.25 6.67
CA LYS A 276 19.23 21.07 6.96
C LYS A 276 20.35 21.39 7.93
N ALA A 277 21.12 22.44 7.62
CA ALA A 277 22.28 22.86 8.37
C ALA A 277 22.56 24.33 8.10
N VAL A 278 22.88 25.10 9.14
CA VAL A 278 23.43 26.45 8.98
C VAL A 278 24.95 26.36 9.00
N GLU A 279 25.60 26.80 7.93
CA GLU A 279 27.06 26.71 7.77
C GLU A 279 27.75 27.88 8.46
N GLU A 280 27.37 29.11 8.11
CA GLU A 280 28.00 30.32 8.63
C GLU A 280 26.97 31.41 8.92
N VAL A 281 27.08 32.03 10.10
CA VAL A 281 26.29 33.23 10.45
C VAL A 281 27.24 34.35 10.79
N ASN A 282 27.34 35.29 9.87
CA ASN A 282 28.25 36.42 9.94
C ASN A 282 27.52 37.64 10.48
N VAL A 283 27.98 38.15 11.61
CA VAL A 283 27.33 39.25 12.35
C VAL A 283 28.33 40.35 12.70
N SER A 284 27.83 41.58 12.88
CA SER A 284 28.61 42.71 13.37
C SER A 284 28.42 42.89 14.86
N ILE A 285 29.50 42.83 15.63
CA ILE A 285 29.52 42.95 17.09
C ILE A 285 30.33 44.18 17.51
N GLU A 286 29.83 44.89 18.51
CA GLU A 286 30.54 45.93 19.26
C GLU A 286 31.16 45.35 20.52
N LYS A 287 32.44 45.61 20.73
CA LYS A 287 33.20 45.13 21.89
C LYS A 287 34.10 46.24 22.44
N SER A 288 34.17 46.32 23.76
CA SER A 288 35.18 47.11 24.47
C SER A 288 36.35 46.21 24.84
N ALA A 289 37.56 46.59 24.45
CA ALA A 289 38.78 45.89 24.84
C ALA A 289 39.78 46.86 25.47
N ILE A 290 40.47 46.38 26.51
CA ILE A 290 41.57 47.12 27.14
C ILE A 290 42.88 46.71 26.46
N LEU A 291 43.57 47.68 25.88
CA LEU A 291 44.85 47.49 25.21
C LEU A 291 45.97 48.17 26.00
N THR A 292 47.18 47.62 25.89
CA THR A 292 48.38 48.19 26.49
C THR A 292 49.22 48.83 25.40
N ARG A 293 49.58 50.10 25.58
CA ARG A 293 50.34 50.88 24.60
C ARG A 293 51.76 50.34 24.44
N ALA A 294 52.20 50.13 23.20
CA ALA A 294 53.57 49.79 22.86
C ALA A 294 54.59 50.82 23.41
N GLN A 295 55.79 50.36 23.76
CA GLN A 295 56.86 51.20 24.33
C GLN A 295 57.45 52.21 23.34
N LEU A 296 57.16 52.06 22.04
CA LEU A 296 57.65 52.92 20.98
C LEU A 296 56.62 54.00 20.66
N ALA A 297 56.98 55.28 20.86
CA ALA A 297 56.18 56.43 20.47
C ALA A 297 55.89 56.40 18.96
N GLY A 298 54.64 56.68 18.56
CA GLY A 298 54.19 56.55 17.17
C GLY A 298 54.13 55.11 16.63
N GLY A 299 54.29 54.10 17.49
CA GLY A 299 54.14 52.69 17.14
C GLY A 299 52.69 52.26 16.89
N GLU A 300 52.50 51.02 16.46
CA GLU A 300 51.20 50.43 16.15
C GLU A 300 50.77 49.44 17.24
N ASP A 301 49.50 49.48 17.64
CA ASP A 301 48.92 48.52 18.60
C ASP A 301 47.91 47.61 17.89
N LEU A 302 48.05 46.29 18.04
CA LEU A 302 47.19 45.28 17.41
C LEU A 302 45.87 45.12 18.18
N LEU A 303 44.75 45.12 17.45
CA LEU A 303 43.44 44.76 17.99
C LEU A 303 43.34 43.24 18.23
N PRO A 304 42.63 42.78 19.28
CA PRO A 304 42.64 41.38 19.68
C PRO A 304 41.75 40.49 18.79
N ASP A 305 40.76 41.06 18.11
CA ASP A 305 39.87 40.33 17.19
C ASP A 305 40.25 40.63 15.73
N GLU A 306 39.95 39.68 14.85
CA GLU A 306 40.18 39.79 13.40
C GLU A 306 38.96 40.45 12.71
N SER A 307 39.13 40.96 11.50
CA SER A 307 38.05 41.56 10.69
C SER A 307 37.33 42.76 11.36
N VAL A 308 38.10 43.63 12.01
CA VAL A 308 37.61 44.91 12.54
C VAL A 308 37.21 45.85 11.40
N LEU A 309 35.98 46.35 11.44
CA LEU A 309 35.39 47.20 10.43
C LEU A 309 35.69 48.67 10.71
N GLU A 310 35.49 49.12 11.95
CA GLU A 310 35.75 50.49 12.38
C GLU A 310 36.00 50.58 13.89
N ILE A 311 36.67 51.65 14.30
CA ILE A 311 36.89 52.01 15.72
C ILE A 311 35.91 53.12 16.07
N LEU A 312 35.10 52.90 17.10
CA LEU A 312 34.07 53.85 17.56
C LEU A 312 34.64 54.87 18.53
N SER A 313 35.39 54.40 19.53
CA SER A 313 36.01 55.29 20.52
C SER A 313 37.30 54.69 21.08
N VAL A 314 38.25 55.57 21.40
CA VAL A 314 39.48 55.23 22.13
C VAL A 314 39.59 56.19 23.29
N THR A 315 39.62 55.67 24.52
CA THR A 315 39.62 56.49 25.74
C THR A 315 40.69 56.06 26.72
N GLN A 316 41.23 57.05 27.43
CA GLN A 316 42.13 56.83 28.55
C GLN A 316 41.73 57.78 29.69
N GLY A 317 41.06 57.25 30.72
CA GLY A 317 40.49 58.09 31.78
C GLY A 317 39.45 59.06 31.19
N GLU A 318 39.71 60.38 31.26
CA GLU A 318 38.82 61.42 30.70
C GLU A 318 39.19 61.86 29.28
N THR A 319 40.34 61.44 28.73
CA THR A 319 40.78 61.85 27.40
C THR A 319 40.26 60.88 26.33
N THR A 320 39.49 61.41 25.37
CA THR A 320 39.05 60.71 24.16
C THR A 320 39.95 61.09 22.98
N PHE A 321 40.46 60.10 22.27
CA PHE A 321 41.33 60.30 21.10
C PHE A 321 40.48 60.30 19.82
N VAL A 322 40.82 61.16 18.86
CA VAL A 322 40.05 61.38 17.63
C VAL A 322 40.71 60.72 16.42
N ALA A 323 39.96 59.86 15.72
CA ALA A 323 40.41 59.24 14.48
C ALA A 323 40.75 60.28 13.40
N GLY A 324 41.90 60.14 12.74
CA GLY A 324 42.39 61.05 11.71
C GLY A 324 43.15 62.29 12.23
N VAL A 325 43.14 62.54 13.54
CA VAL A 325 43.96 63.57 14.22
C VAL A 325 44.99 62.92 15.13
N ASP A 326 44.54 62.01 15.99
CA ASP A 326 45.36 61.35 17.01
C ASP A 326 45.82 59.96 16.59
N PHE A 327 44.99 59.21 15.86
CA PHE A 327 45.34 57.87 15.37
C PHE A 327 44.76 57.56 13.98
N LEU A 328 45.35 56.59 13.28
CA LEU A 328 44.86 55.99 12.04
C LEU A 328 44.57 54.50 12.25
N PHE A 329 43.50 53.99 11.65
CA PHE A 329 43.23 52.56 11.62
C PHE A 329 43.84 51.94 10.34
N LEU A 330 44.82 51.06 10.50
CA LEU A 330 45.54 50.43 9.38
C LEU A 330 45.79 48.95 9.67
N ARG A 331 45.38 48.05 8.76
CA ARG A 331 45.72 46.60 8.80
C ARG A 331 45.44 45.92 10.16
N ASN A 332 44.28 46.23 10.75
CA ASN A 332 43.86 45.75 12.07
C ASN A 332 44.71 46.28 13.24
N HIS A 333 45.44 47.38 13.04
CA HIS A 333 46.22 48.06 14.06
C HIS A 333 45.76 49.51 14.22
N ILE A 334 45.91 50.02 15.44
CA ILE A 334 45.81 51.44 15.76
C ILE A 334 47.22 52.02 15.59
N SER A 335 47.39 52.84 14.56
CA SER A 335 48.66 53.50 14.24
C SER A 335 48.64 54.92 14.79
N TRP A 336 49.60 55.22 15.66
CA TRP A 336 49.74 56.53 16.32
C TRP A 336 50.78 57.41 15.63
N GLN A 337 51.04 57.20 14.34
CA GLN A 337 52.04 57.94 13.57
C GLN A 337 51.68 59.44 13.38
N LEU A 338 50.46 59.84 13.73
CA LEU A 338 50.02 61.22 13.66
C LEU A 338 50.60 62.04 14.82
N SER A 339 50.75 63.35 14.61
CA SER A 339 51.28 64.27 15.62
C SER A 339 50.26 64.69 16.69
N GLY A 340 49.17 63.94 16.85
CA GLY A 340 48.12 64.19 17.84
C GLY A 340 48.48 63.65 19.22
N ALA A 341 47.51 63.61 20.13
CA ALA A 341 47.71 63.05 21.46
C ALA A 341 47.77 61.52 21.39
N GLU A 342 48.75 60.89 22.03
CA GLU A 342 48.83 59.43 22.18
C GLU A 342 48.77 59.01 23.66
N PRO A 343 48.23 57.83 23.98
CA PRO A 343 48.30 57.25 25.32
C PRO A 343 49.74 57.12 25.80
N ALA A 344 49.97 57.26 27.10
CA ALA A 344 51.31 57.13 27.66
C ALA A 344 51.92 55.73 27.36
N PRO A 345 53.20 55.62 26.95
CA PRO A 345 53.82 54.32 26.68
C PRO A 345 53.73 53.38 27.89
N GLY A 346 53.27 52.15 27.68
CA GLY A 346 53.07 51.15 28.75
C GLY A 346 51.82 51.34 29.61
N SER A 347 50.98 52.33 29.32
CA SER A 347 49.68 52.51 29.98
C SER A 347 48.56 51.75 29.27
N GLN A 348 47.47 51.49 30.00
CA GLN A 348 46.27 50.86 29.47
C GLN A 348 45.30 51.93 28.94
N PHE A 349 44.64 51.63 27.82
CA PHE A 349 43.58 52.42 27.23
C PHE A 349 42.45 51.51 26.76
N GLU A 350 41.22 52.02 26.75
CA GLU A 350 40.04 51.28 26.31
C GLU A 350 39.71 51.63 24.86
N VAL A 351 39.42 50.61 24.06
CA VAL A 351 38.98 50.76 22.66
C VAL A 351 37.64 50.09 22.50
N GLN A 352 36.68 50.85 21.97
CA GLN A 352 35.43 50.32 21.46
C GLN A 352 35.51 50.26 19.95
N TYR A 353 35.29 49.08 19.39
CA TYR A 353 35.34 48.86 17.94
C TYR A 353 34.25 47.87 17.52
N ARG A 354 33.93 47.94 16.22
CA ARG A 354 32.99 47.05 15.56
C ARG A 354 33.74 46.11 14.66
N PHE A 355 33.48 44.81 14.79
CA PHE A 355 34.11 43.79 13.95
C PHE A 355 33.07 42.79 13.48
N ARG A 356 33.39 42.09 12.38
CA ARG A 356 32.57 40.99 11.88
C ARG A 356 33.15 39.67 12.32
N THR A 357 32.31 38.81 12.87
CA THR A 357 32.69 37.47 13.29
C THR A 357 31.58 36.46 13.00
N GLN A 358 31.97 35.20 12.94
CA GLN A 358 31.06 34.08 12.81
C GLN A 358 30.57 33.65 14.19
N VAL A 359 29.25 33.46 14.32
CA VAL A 359 28.64 32.94 15.54
C VAL A 359 28.08 31.54 15.28
N ALA A 360 28.42 30.59 16.14
CA ALA A 360 27.82 29.27 16.13
C ALA A 360 26.43 29.35 16.77
N ILE A 361 25.42 28.87 16.05
CA ILE A 361 24.03 28.92 16.46
C ILE A 361 23.39 27.54 16.35
N GLU A 362 22.45 27.26 17.26
CA GLU A 362 21.49 26.17 17.08
C GLU A 362 20.36 26.70 16.20
N HIS A 363 19.94 25.87 15.24
CA HIS A 363 18.85 26.19 14.32
C HIS A 363 17.70 25.19 14.52
N ASP A 364 16.51 25.64 14.22
CA ASP A 364 15.37 24.76 13.96
C ASP A 364 15.15 24.64 12.44
N GLU A 365 14.02 24.08 12.04
CA GLU A 365 13.70 23.82 10.64
C GLU A 365 13.34 25.10 9.85
N PHE A 366 13.07 26.22 10.53
CA PHE A 366 12.67 27.49 9.89
C PHE A 366 13.74 28.58 9.99
N GLY A 367 14.67 28.47 10.92
CA GLY A 367 15.69 29.47 11.15
C GLY A 367 16.33 29.31 12.53
N PHE A 368 16.59 30.44 13.19
CA PHE A 368 17.28 30.44 14.49
C PHE A 368 16.98 31.71 15.28
N THR A 369 17.37 31.71 16.55
CA THR A 369 17.20 32.86 17.45
C THR A 369 18.56 33.42 17.83
N LEU A 370 18.77 34.72 17.60
CA LEU A 370 19.98 35.44 18.03
C LEU A 370 19.70 36.29 19.25
N GLN A 371 20.49 36.12 20.31
CA GLN A 371 20.49 37.04 21.46
C GLN A 371 21.40 38.23 21.16
N LYS A 372 21.01 39.43 21.60
CA LYS A 372 21.80 40.65 21.42
C LYS A 372 23.15 40.58 22.12
N GLN A 373 23.17 39.99 23.32
CA GLN A 373 24.41 39.80 24.06
C GLN A 373 25.01 38.45 23.66
N GLN A 374 26.20 38.48 23.07
CA GLN A 374 26.97 37.31 22.65
C GLN A 374 28.23 37.17 23.50
N PRO A 375 28.86 35.99 23.56
CA PRO A 375 30.10 35.80 24.32
C PRO A 375 31.23 36.77 23.90
N GLN A 376 31.24 37.21 22.64
CA GLN A 376 32.27 38.12 22.12
C GLN A 376 31.93 39.62 22.25
N GLY A 377 30.71 40.00 22.62
CA GLY A 377 30.29 41.41 22.72
C GLY A 377 28.79 41.60 22.46
N GLU A 378 28.38 42.85 22.18
CA GLU A 378 26.98 43.17 21.86
C GLU A 378 26.75 43.28 20.35
N LEU A 379 25.69 42.65 19.84
CA LEU A 379 25.23 42.82 18.47
C LEU A 379 24.72 44.23 18.20
N VAL A 380 25.11 44.75 17.05
CA VAL A 380 24.76 46.11 16.61
C VAL A 380 23.35 46.15 16.05
N GLU A 381 22.55 47.10 16.53
CA GLU A 381 21.19 47.32 16.05
C GLU A 381 21.17 47.79 14.58
N ASN A 382 20.27 47.24 13.78
CA ASN A 382 20.15 47.48 12.32
C ASN A 382 21.40 47.08 11.50
N ALA A 383 22.33 46.33 12.08
CA ALA A 383 23.46 45.81 11.31
C ALA A 383 23.03 44.66 10.39
N LEU A 384 23.73 44.53 9.26
CA LEU A 384 23.54 43.46 8.31
C LEU A 384 24.11 42.14 8.87
N ILE A 385 23.24 41.15 8.98
CA ILE A 385 23.54 39.74 9.20
C ILE A 385 23.56 39.06 7.83
N THR A 386 24.57 38.22 7.58
CA THR A 386 24.63 37.37 6.39
C THR A 386 24.68 35.91 6.82
N VAL A 387 23.79 35.09 6.25
CA VAL A 387 23.62 33.67 6.61
C VAL A 387 23.90 32.78 5.40
N ASP A 388 24.74 31.77 5.62
CA ASP A 388 25.00 30.68 4.68
C ASP A 388 24.39 29.40 5.25
N TYR A 389 23.50 28.76 4.49
CA TYR A 389 22.79 27.57 4.96
C TYR A 389 22.40 26.61 3.83
N GLN A 390 22.21 25.35 4.24
CA GLN A 390 21.67 24.28 3.42
C GLN A 390 20.23 24.00 3.82
N TRP A 391 19.37 23.73 2.84
CA TRP A 391 17.96 23.44 3.06
C TRP A 391 17.49 22.28 2.17
N TYR A 392 16.43 21.60 2.59
CA TYR A 392 15.82 20.50 1.85
C TYR A 392 14.83 21.01 0.82
N ARG A 393 15.04 20.66 -0.45
CA ARG A 393 14.20 21.16 -1.53
C ARG A 393 12.92 20.33 -1.66
N PRO A 394 11.73 20.96 -1.63
CA PRO A 394 10.46 20.25 -1.78
C PRO A 394 10.37 19.61 -3.17
N ARG A 395 9.76 18.43 -3.21
CA ARG A 395 9.68 17.57 -4.40
C ARG A 395 8.36 16.81 -4.40
N ILE A 396 7.76 16.61 -5.58
CA ILE A 396 6.62 15.70 -5.73
C ILE A 396 7.11 14.43 -6.40
N ASP A 397 7.02 13.32 -5.68
CA ASP A 397 7.34 12.00 -6.20
C ASP A 397 6.08 11.29 -6.68
N LEU A 398 6.22 10.41 -7.66
CA LEU A 398 5.11 9.61 -8.17
C LEU A 398 5.33 8.14 -7.82
N VAL A 399 4.39 7.56 -7.09
CA VAL A 399 4.39 6.12 -6.79
C VAL A 399 3.56 5.43 -7.87
N VAL A 400 4.21 4.50 -8.57
CA VAL A 400 3.62 3.77 -9.68
C VAL A 400 3.64 2.27 -9.43
N LEU A 401 2.66 1.58 -10.00
CA LEU A 401 2.58 0.12 -10.01
C LEU A 401 2.93 -0.40 -11.41
N ASP A 402 3.84 -1.36 -11.46
CA ASP A 402 4.21 -2.10 -12.68
C ASP A 402 3.29 -3.32 -12.88
N ARG A 403 3.21 -3.85 -14.11
CA ARG A 403 2.40 -5.02 -14.48
C ARG A 403 2.71 -6.29 -13.67
N PHE A 404 3.89 -6.32 -13.05
CA PHE A 404 4.35 -7.43 -12.21
C PHE A 404 3.96 -7.26 -10.73
N GLY A 405 3.18 -6.23 -10.39
CA GLY A 405 2.81 -5.94 -9.00
C GLY A 405 3.95 -5.36 -8.16
N GLN A 406 4.98 -4.80 -8.79
CA GLN A 406 6.06 -4.09 -8.12
C GLN A 406 5.73 -2.60 -7.98
N LEU A 407 5.83 -2.09 -6.77
CA LEU A 407 5.73 -0.66 -6.47
C LEU A 407 7.08 0.01 -6.73
N LYS A 408 7.06 1.08 -7.54
CA LYS A 408 8.25 1.86 -7.87
C LYS A 408 7.98 3.34 -7.57
N ARG A 409 8.94 4.01 -6.94
CA ARG A 409 8.94 5.46 -6.78
C ARG A 409 9.70 6.11 -7.93
N ILE A 410 9.04 7.00 -8.65
CA ILE A 410 9.67 7.86 -9.65
C ILE A 410 9.89 9.22 -8.98
N LYS A 411 11.15 9.64 -8.88
CA LYS A 411 11.51 10.92 -8.30
C LYS A 411 11.06 12.07 -9.19
N GLY A 412 10.46 13.08 -8.59
CA GLY A 412 10.19 14.35 -9.27
C GLY A 412 11.47 15.16 -9.49
N GLN A 413 11.32 16.31 -10.13
CA GLN A 413 12.37 17.31 -10.15
C GLN A 413 12.20 18.22 -8.93
N PRO A 414 13.26 18.42 -8.10
CA PRO A 414 13.17 19.35 -6.98
C PRO A 414 12.98 20.77 -7.51
N ALA A 415 12.02 21.49 -6.94
CA ALA A 415 11.75 22.89 -7.26
C ALA A 415 11.92 23.73 -5.99
N HIS A 416 12.11 25.03 -6.16
CA HIS A 416 12.13 25.93 -5.02
C HIS A 416 10.67 26.26 -4.61
N GLN A 417 9.84 26.70 -5.56
CA GLN A 417 8.41 26.90 -5.33
C GLN A 417 7.62 26.09 -6.36
N LEU A 418 6.51 25.50 -5.94
CA LEU A 418 5.58 24.73 -6.78
C LEU A 418 6.27 23.58 -7.54
N PRO A 419 6.70 22.51 -6.83
CA PRO A 419 7.20 21.30 -7.47
C PRO A 419 6.15 20.73 -8.44
N VAL A 420 6.63 20.16 -9.55
CA VAL A 420 5.77 19.57 -10.58
C VAL A 420 5.97 18.06 -10.56
N ALA A 421 4.86 17.32 -10.58
CA ALA A 421 4.89 15.87 -10.62
C ALA A 421 5.54 15.36 -11.92
N PRO A 422 6.33 14.28 -11.84
CA PRO A 422 6.93 13.67 -13.02
C PRO A 422 5.85 13.06 -13.93
N LYS A 423 6.14 12.97 -15.23
CA LYS A 423 5.22 12.33 -16.19
C LYS A 423 5.20 10.82 -15.96
N VAL A 424 3.99 10.26 -15.96
CA VAL A 424 3.77 8.82 -15.82
C VAL A 424 4.33 8.07 -17.04
N PRO A 425 5.19 7.06 -16.87
CA PRO A 425 5.60 6.21 -17.98
C PRO A 425 4.45 5.34 -18.49
N ALA A 426 4.36 5.12 -19.80
CA ALA A 426 3.22 4.46 -20.43
C ALA A 426 2.87 3.07 -19.86
N ASN A 427 3.86 2.29 -19.42
CA ASN A 427 3.66 0.91 -18.94
C ASN A 427 3.32 0.80 -17.45
N HIS A 428 3.12 1.91 -16.74
CA HIS A 428 2.85 1.90 -15.30
C HIS A 428 1.50 2.55 -14.99
N LEU A 429 0.88 2.10 -13.90
CA LEU A 429 -0.29 2.75 -13.32
C LEU A 429 0.15 3.77 -12.27
N PRO A 430 -0.20 5.06 -12.39
CA PRO A 430 0.05 6.03 -11.34
C PRO A 430 -0.92 5.76 -10.18
N LEU A 431 -0.39 5.45 -9.00
CA LEU A 431 -1.22 5.21 -7.81
C LEU A 431 -1.46 6.51 -7.06
N ALA A 432 -0.36 7.18 -6.67
CA ALA A 432 -0.41 8.40 -5.89
C ALA A 432 0.77 9.33 -6.17
N GLN A 433 0.53 10.63 -6.04
CA GLN A 433 1.57 11.63 -5.88
C GLN A 433 1.88 11.80 -4.40
N VAL A 434 3.16 11.87 -4.08
CA VAL A 434 3.67 12.06 -2.73
C VAL A 434 4.41 13.40 -2.71
N SER A 435 3.79 14.40 -2.09
CA SER A 435 4.37 15.71 -1.89
C SER A 435 5.28 15.68 -0.68
N GLN A 436 6.59 15.74 -0.95
CA GLN A 436 7.64 15.71 0.07
C GLN A 436 7.99 17.15 0.46
N SER A 437 7.57 17.54 1.67
CA SER A 437 7.97 18.80 2.30
C SER A 437 9.24 18.67 3.14
N TRP A 438 9.64 17.43 3.49
CA TRP A 438 10.86 17.07 4.23
C TRP A 438 10.98 17.60 5.68
N PHE A 439 9.91 18.12 6.27
CA PHE A 439 9.89 18.42 7.70
C PHE A 439 9.98 17.13 8.52
N THR A 440 10.60 17.21 9.69
CA THR A 440 10.81 16.06 10.58
C THR A 440 9.50 15.60 11.20
N ASP A 441 8.65 16.53 11.62
CA ASP A 441 7.39 16.26 12.33
C ASP A 441 6.16 16.22 11.41
N GLN A 442 6.32 16.43 10.11
CA GLN A 442 5.22 16.43 9.14
C GLN A 442 5.29 15.20 8.24
N ALA A 443 4.20 14.43 8.21
CA ALA A 443 4.02 13.36 7.23
C ALA A 443 3.94 13.94 5.81
N PRO A 444 4.46 13.24 4.79
CA PRO A 444 4.28 13.65 3.40
C PRO A 444 2.80 13.62 3.02
N GLU A 445 2.37 14.58 2.22
CA GLU A 445 1.00 14.64 1.73
C GLU A 445 0.84 13.67 0.54
N ILE A 446 -0.18 12.82 0.60
CA ILE A 446 -0.43 11.80 -0.42
C ILE A 446 -1.74 12.11 -1.12
N GLU A 447 -1.66 12.34 -2.43
CA GLU A 447 -2.82 12.47 -3.30
C GLU A 447 -2.95 11.20 -4.15
N ASN A 448 -4.04 10.45 -3.94
CA ASN A 448 -4.32 9.24 -4.72
C ASN A 448 -4.89 9.63 -6.09
N LEU A 449 -4.14 9.35 -7.15
CA LEU A 449 -4.43 9.75 -8.54
C LEU A 449 -4.88 8.59 -9.42
N ALA A 450 -4.90 7.38 -8.87
CA ALA A 450 -5.29 6.20 -9.62
C ALA A 450 -6.67 6.39 -10.26
N VAL A 451 -6.70 6.29 -11.59
CA VAL A 451 -7.95 6.28 -12.34
C VAL A 451 -8.73 5.03 -11.92
N ARG A 452 -9.98 5.20 -11.49
CA ARG A 452 -10.83 4.10 -11.04
C ARG A 452 -11.80 3.71 -12.14
N ALA A 453 -12.00 2.41 -12.33
CA ALA A 453 -13.11 1.94 -13.15
C ALA A 453 -14.44 2.24 -12.46
N VAL A 454 -15.41 2.70 -13.25
CA VAL A 454 -16.78 2.94 -12.82
C VAL A 454 -17.65 1.88 -13.46
N SER A 455 -18.53 1.26 -12.68
CA SER A 455 -19.44 0.25 -13.21
C SER A 455 -20.49 0.87 -14.14
N MET A 456 -21.01 0.09 -15.11
CA MET A 456 -22.07 0.57 -16.02
C MET A 456 -23.33 1.02 -15.26
N SER A 457 -23.65 0.38 -14.14
CA SER A 457 -24.74 0.80 -13.25
C SER A 457 -24.51 2.16 -12.61
N GLU A 458 -23.28 2.49 -12.22
CA GLU A 458 -22.96 3.80 -11.66
C GLU A 458 -22.97 4.89 -12.73
N LEU A 459 -22.51 4.59 -13.95
CA LEU A 459 -22.63 5.51 -15.08
C LEU A 459 -24.10 5.85 -15.38
N GLU A 460 -25.00 4.86 -15.37
CA GLU A 460 -26.45 5.07 -15.53
C GLU A 460 -27.03 5.92 -14.39
N GLN A 461 -26.61 5.65 -13.15
CA GLN A 461 -27.01 6.47 -12.00
C GLN A 461 -26.53 7.92 -12.11
N MET A 462 -25.27 8.15 -12.52
CA MET A 462 -24.76 9.50 -12.76
C MET A 462 -25.52 10.21 -13.88
N GLN A 463 -25.87 9.50 -14.95
CA GLN A 463 -26.71 10.06 -16.02
C GLN A 463 -28.09 10.48 -15.50
N SER A 464 -28.72 9.65 -14.65
CA SER A 464 -29.97 10.01 -13.99
C SER A 464 -29.81 11.23 -13.09
N GLN A 465 -28.76 11.29 -12.27
CA GLN A 465 -28.48 12.43 -11.39
C GLN A 465 -28.25 13.72 -12.18
N ILE A 466 -27.55 13.66 -13.32
CA ILE A 466 -27.36 14.81 -14.20
C ILE A 466 -28.70 15.27 -14.79
N SER A 467 -29.56 14.33 -15.21
CA SER A 467 -30.92 14.66 -15.66
C SER A 467 -31.74 15.34 -14.54
N ASP A 468 -31.65 14.83 -13.31
CA ASP A 468 -32.33 15.41 -12.15
C ASP A 468 -31.79 16.82 -11.84
N LEU A 469 -30.47 17.04 -11.92
CA LEU A 469 -29.86 18.37 -11.78
C LEU A 469 -30.36 19.36 -12.84
N TYR A 470 -30.52 18.92 -14.09
CA TYR A 470 -31.10 19.76 -15.14
C TYR A 470 -32.57 20.11 -14.86
N GLN A 471 -33.35 19.16 -14.35
CA GLN A 471 -34.74 19.42 -13.94
C GLN A 471 -34.79 20.42 -12.79
N LEU A 472 -33.97 20.26 -11.75
CA LEU A 472 -33.86 21.19 -10.64
C LEU A 472 -33.45 22.59 -11.10
N LEU A 473 -32.45 22.69 -11.98
CA LEU A 473 -32.04 23.97 -12.56
C LEU A 473 -33.16 24.62 -13.37
N ALA A 474 -33.94 23.84 -14.11
CA ALA A 474 -35.09 24.35 -14.86
C ALA A 474 -36.20 24.88 -13.92
N ILE A 475 -36.48 24.16 -12.82
CA ILE A 475 -37.42 24.60 -11.79
C ILE A 475 -36.94 25.89 -11.13
N GLU A 476 -35.66 25.97 -10.74
CA GLU A 476 -35.08 27.18 -10.16
C GLU A 476 -35.12 28.38 -11.12
N ARG A 477 -34.95 28.16 -12.42
CA ARG A 477 -35.16 29.22 -13.43
C ARG A 477 -36.62 29.66 -13.48
N LEU A 478 -37.57 28.73 -13.53
CA LEU A 478 -38.99 29.05 -13.51
C LEU A 478 -39.39 29.82 -12.25
N ARG A 479 -38.85 29.42 -11.09
CA ARG A 479 -39.07 30.09 -9.81
C ARG A 479 -38.49 31.50 -9.80
N ASN A 480 -37.27 31.67 -10.29
CA ASN A 480 -36.63 32.99 -10.40
C ASN A 480 -37.37 33.89 -11.40
N ASP A 481 -37.80 33.36 -12.54
CA ASP A 481 -38.60 34.09 -13.53
C ASP A 481 -39.95 34.51 -12.91
N ALA A 482 -40.66 33.59 -12.27
CA ALA A 482 -41.90 33.89 -11.54
C ALA A 482 -41.69 34.90 -10.40
N ASN A 483 -40.55 34.85 -9.71
CA ASN A 483 -40.19 35.83 -8.69
C ASN A 483 -39.90 37.21 -9.29
N SER A 484 -39.32 37.27 -10.50
CA SER A 484 -39.00 38.51 -11.21
C SER A 484 -40.24 39.23 -11.78
N GLU A 485 -41.35 38.52 -11.99
CA GLU A 485 -42.61 39.15 -12.40
C GLU A 485 -43.28 39.92 -11.23
N GLU A 486 -43.60 41.18 -11.52
CA GLU A 486 -44.32 42.22 -10.76
C GLU A 486 -44.55 42.03 -9.24
N SER A 487 -43.82 42.81 -8.42
CA SER A 487 -43.85 42.73 -6.95
C SER A 487 -45.13 43.26 -6.28
N ALA A 488 -46.01 43.98 -7.00
CA ALA A 488 -47.14 44.69 -6.41
C ALA A 488 -48.42 43.83 -6.23
N SER A 489 -48.54 42.71 -6.96
CA SER A 489 -49.68 41.78 -6.88
C SER A 489 -49.49 40.66 -5.84
N LYS A 490 -48.33 40.60 -5.15
CA LYS A 490 -47.88 39.47 -4.32
C LYS A 490 -48.14 39.61 -2.81
N PHE A 491 -48.90 40.59 -2.34
CA PHE A 491 -49.23 40.65 -0.91
C PHE A 491 -50.24 39.56 -0.54
N GLY A 492 -49.75 38.44 0.01
CA GLY A 492 -50.56 37.33 0.51
C GLY A 492 -50.81 36.19 -0.49
N VAL A 493 -50.15 36.19 -1.66
CA VAL A 493 -50.21 35.08 -2.62
C VAL A 493 -48.81 34.48 -2.77
N PHE A 494 -48.69 33.20 -2.44
CA PHE A 494 -47.47 32.42 -2.67
C PHE A 494 -47.80 31.24 -3.59
N VAL A 495 -46.78 30.76 -4.29
CA VAL A 495 -46.86 29.59 -5.17
C VAL A 495 -45.93 28.55 -4.58
N ASP A 496 -46.47 27.37 -4.29
CA ASP A 496 -45.72 26.22 -3.78
C ASP A 496 -45.77 25.10 -4.82
N PRO A 497 -44.62 24.61 -5.32
CA PRO A 497 -44.58 23.48 -6.23
C PRO A 497 -44.86 22.12 -5.55
N PHE A 498 -45.12 22.09 -4.23
CA PHE A 498 -45.39 20.88 -3.44
C PHE A 498 -44.28 19.83 -3.61
N ILE A 499 -43.03 20.27 -3.49
CA ILE A 499 -41.84 19.41 -3.54
C ILE A 499 -41.29 19.17 -2.12
N ASP A 500 -41.44 20.13 -1.23
CA ASP A 500 -40.98 20.12 0.15
C ASP A 500 -42.02 20.75 1.10
N ASP A 501 -41.75 20.69 2.41
CA ASP A 501 -42.61 21.25 3.45
C ASP A 501 -42.19 22.71 3.82
N ASP A 502 -41.33 23.37 3.05
CA ASP A 502 -40.68 24.64 3.45
C ASP A 502 -41.65 25.83 3.56
N MET A 503 -42.76 25.79 2.80
CA MET A 503 -43.79 26.83 2.80
C MET A 503 -44.90 26.56 3.83
N ARG A 504 -44.73 25.57 4.71
CA ARG A 504 -45.71 25.20 5.73
C ARG A 504 -45.41 25.90 7.05
N ASP A 505 -46.46 26.28 7.76
CA ASP A 505 -46.34 26.92 9.06
C ASP A 505 -45.66 25.96 10.07
N ALA A 506 -44.46 26.34 10.50
CA ALA A 506 -43.72 25.62 11.53
C ALA A 506 -44.47 25.68 12.87
N GLY A 507 -44.67 24.52 13.50
CA GLY A 507 -45.28 24.40 14.83
C GLY A 507 -46.80 24.20 14.84
N ILE A 508 -47.47 24.16 13.68
CA ILE A 508 -48.87 23.75 13.55
C ILE A 508 -48.93 22.31 13.05
N GLU A 509 -49.80 21.48 13.66
CA GLU A 509 -50.01 20.10 13.19
C GLU A 509 -50.57 20.09 11.77
N GLN A 510 -49.82 19.42 10.90
CA GLN A 510 -50.07 19.37 9.48
C GLN A 510 -50.95 18.17 9.14
N THR A 511 -52.17 18.41 8.66
CA THR A 511 -53.18 17.37 8.36
C THR A 511 -53.10 16.82 6.94
N ALA A 512 -52.19 17.34 6.12
CA ALA A 512 -51.94 16.92 4.74
C ALA A 512 -50.46 16.55 4.55
N ALA A 513 -50.17 15.66 3.62
CA ALA A 513 -48.84 15.25 3.18
C ALA A 513 -48.65 15.63 1.71
N ILE A 514 -47.46 16.13 1.39
CA ILE A 514 -47.05 16.43 0.03
C ILE A 514 -46.43 15.17 -0.60
N VAL A 515 -46.93 14.77 -1.77
CA VAL A 515 -46.57 13.52 -2.46
C VAL A 515 -46.51 13.80 -3.97
N ASP A 516 -45.31 13.76 -4.56
CA ASP A 516 -45.06 13.98 -6.01
C ASP A 516 -45.71 15.26 -6.59
N GLY A 517 -45.60 16.41 -5.91
CA GLY A 517 -46.18 17.67 -6.41
C GLY A 517 -47.67 17.85 -6.12
N GLU A 518 -48.28 16.92 -5.37
CA GLU A 518 -49.69 16.98 -4.98
C GLU A 518 -49.86 16.93 -3.45
N LEU A 519 -50.83 17.71 -2.93
CA LEU A 519 -51.18 17.72 -1.51
C LEU A 519 -52.31 16.71 -1.24
N ILE A 520 -52.04 15.67 -0.43
CA ILE A 520 -53.00 14.60 -0.10
C ILE A 520 -53.12 14.38 1.42
N LEU A 521 -54.06 13.56 1.89
CA LEU A 521 -54.16 13.21 3.31
C LEU A 521 -53.09 12.16 3.70
N PRO A 522 -52.40 12.29 4.85
CA PRO A 522 -51.38 11.36 5.30
C PRO A 522 -52.01 10.01 5.67
N LEU A 523 -51.38 8.92 5.25
CA LEU A 523 -51.74 7.56 5.66
C LEU A 523 -50.76 7.11 6.76
N SER A 524 -51.22 7.05 8.01
CA SER A 524 -50.42 6.47 9.10
C SER A 524 -50.47 4.95 9.05
N ALA A 525 -49.30 4.31 8.96
CA ALA A 525 -49.16 2.86 9.07
C ALA A 525 -48.39 2.53 10.35
N ASP A 526 -49.04 1.80 11.27
CA ASP A 526 -48.38 1.27 12.47
C ASP A 526 -47.65 -0.03 12.11
N ILE A 527 -46.33 0.01 12.13
CA ILE A 527 -45.48 -1.17 11.94
C ILE A 527 -45.24 -1.78 13.33
N VAL A 528 -45.89 -2.90 13.61
CA VAL A 528 -45.61 -3.69 14.81
C VAL A 528 -44.45 -4.64 14.51
N GLU A 529 -43.25 -4.28 14.96
CA GLU A 529 -42.13 -5.21 14.98
C GLU A 529 -42.33 -6.22 16.12
N LEU A 530 -42.54 -7.48 15.76
CA LEU A 530 -42.60 -8.58 16.72
C LEU A 530 -41.17 -8.91 17.18
N PRO A 531 -40.81 -8.71 18.46
CA PRO A 531 -39.50 -9.11 18.96
C PRO A 531 -39.43 -10.64 18.95
N LEU A 532 -38.57 -11.20 18.11
CA LEU A 532 -38.23 -12.62 18.12
C LEU A 532 -37.30 -12.87 19.32
N PRO A 533 -37.74 -13.62 20.36
CA PRO A 533 -36.81 -14.09 21.37
C PRO A 533 -35.84 -15.09 20.72
N SER A 534 -34.55 -14.84 20.92
CA SER A 534 -33.38 -15.61 20.49
C SER A 534 -33.67 -17.05 20.05
N GLY A 535 -33.58 -17.31 18.74
CA GLY A 535 -33.45 -18.65 18.17
C GLY A 535 -34.68 -19.56 18.20
N ASN A 536 -35.79 -19.15 18.82
CA ASN A 536 -37.00 -19.96 18.86
C ASN A 536 -37.97 -19.58 17.72
N VAL A 537 -38.50 -20.60 17.04
CA VAL A 537 -39.65 -20.45 16.15
C VAL A 537 -40.86 -20.06 17.02
N LEU A 538 -41.56 -18.99 16.67
CA LEU A 538 -42.81 -18.60 17.33
C LEU A 538 -43.90 -19.64 17.00
N THR A 539 -44.05 -20.63 17.88
CA THR A 539 -45.15 -21.60 17.83
C THR A 539 -46.19 -21.27 18.89
N LEU A 540 -47.42 -21.74 18.68
CA LEU A 540 -48.42 -21.77 19.75
C LEU A 540 -47.92 -22.65 20.91
N PRO A 541 -48.41 -22.45 22.14
CA PRO A 541 -48.07 -23.32 23.27
C PRO A 541 -48.33 -24.79 22.90
N TYR A 542 -47.34 -25.64 23.09
CA TYR A 542 -47.42 -27.08 22.82
C TYR A 542 -46.80 -27.85 23.99
N GLU A 543 -47.29 -29.06 24.24
CA GLU A 543 -46.65 -30.02 25.13
C GLU A 543 -45.96 -31.08 24.27
N LEU A 544 -44.69 -31.38 24.57
CA LEU A 544 -43.94 -32.44 23.90
C LEU A 544 -44.28 -33.78 24.54
N GLU A 545 -44.64 -34.76 23.71
CA GLU A 545 -44.84 -36.15 24.12
C GLU A 545 -43.69 -37.02 23.56
N ASP A 546 -43.00 -37.74 24.43
CA ASP A 546 -41.90 -38.62 24.04
C ASP A 546 -42.46 -39.89 23.39
N VAL A 547 -42.47 -39.93 22.05
CA VAL A 547 -42.97 -41.08 21.27
C VAL A 547 -42.06 -42.31 21.39
N LEU A 548 -40.77 -42.13 21.64
CA LEU A 548 -39.81 -43.22 21.79
C LEU A 548 -38.67 -42.82 22.74
N ALA A 549 -38.62 -43.45 23.91
CA ALA A 549 -37.54 -43.27 24.88
C ALA A 549 -36.90 -44.63 25.23
N GLN A 550 -35.58 -44.75 25.05
CA GLN A 550 -34.81 -45.92 25.52
C GLN A 550 -34.19 -45.61 26.88
N THR A 551 -34.90 -45.96 27.95
CA THR A 551 -34.48 -45.70 29.33
C THR A 551 -33.63 -46.81 29.95
N LYS A 552 -33.43 -47.94 29.26
CA LYS A 552 -32.63 -49.06 29.78
C LYS A 552 -31.24 -49.12 29.15
N GLN A 553 -30.23 -48.93 29.97
CA GLN A 553 -28.82 -49.13 29.65
C GLN A 553 -28.33 -50.43 30.31
N THR A 554 -27.77 -51.37 29.54
CA THR A 554 -27.30 -52.68 30.04
C THR A 554 -25.80 -52.71 30.40
N GLY A 555 -25.06 -51.63 30.14
CA GLY A 555 -23.67 -51.54 30.56
C GLY A 555 -23.05 -50.17 30.29
N SER A 556 -21.97 -49.86 31.01
CA SER A 556 -21.08 -48.75 30.73
C SER A 556 -19.68 -49.30 30.46
N MET A 557 -19.01 -48.80 29.41
CA MET A 557 -17.60 -49.05 29.17
C MET A 557 -16.89 -47.71 29.08
N LYS A 558 -15.68 -47.62 29.62
CA LYS A 558 -14.85 -46.43 29.43
C LYS A 558 -14.45 -46.37 27.96
N VAL A 559 -14.90 -45.34 27.25
CA VAL A 559 -14.55 -45.10 25.84
C VAL A 559 -13.04 -44.86 25.68
N ASN A 560 -12.35 -44.39 26.73
CA ASN A 560 -10.90 -44.25 26.77
C ASN A 560 -10.32 -44.78 28.10
N PRO A 561 -9.99 -46.10 28.20
CA PRO A 561 -9.51 -46.71 29.45
C PRO A 561 -8.12 -46.24 29.89
N TYR A 562 -7.29 -45.74 28.95
CA TYR A 562 -5.88 -45.41 29.15
C TYR A 562 -5.54 -43.93 28.88
N GLN A 563 -6.55 -43.07 28.68
CA GLN A 563 -6.33 -41.63 28.43
C GLN A 563 -5.41 -41.35 27.23
N ALA A 564 -5.44 -42.20 26.20
CA ALA A 564 -4.53 -42.12 25.04
C ALA A 564 -4.80 -40.93 24.10
N VAL A 565 -5.87 -40.18 24.36
CA VAL A 565 -6.31 -39.01 23.58
C VAL A 565 -6.71 -37.97 24.61
N GLU A 566 -6.24 -36.74 24.44
CA GLU A 566 -6.61 -35.62 25.31
C GLU A 566 -8.15 -35.46 25.32
N PRO A 567 -8.76 -35.20 26.50
CA PRO A 567 -10.20 -34.99 26.58
C PRO A 567 -10.61 -33.86 25.63
N ILE A 568 -11.77 -34.02 24.98
CA ILE A 568 -12.31 -32.99 24.09
C ILE A 568 -12.39 -31.69 24.89
N PRO A 569 -11.73 -30.61 24.44
CA PRO A 569 -11.68 -29.37 25.20
C PRO A 569 -13.11 -28.86 25.44
N ALA A 570 -13.36 -28.37 26.66
CA ALA A 570 -14.63 -27.74 26.99
C ALA A 570 -14.94 -26.66 25.95
N THR A 571 -16.12 -26.74 25.34
CA THR A 571 -16.47 -25.82 24.26
C THR A 571 -16.82 -24.48 24.86
N VAL A 572 -15.94 -23.50 24.70
CA VAL A 572 -16.19 -22.11 25.06
C VAL A 572 -16.84 -21.43 23.86
N ARG A 573 -18.08 -20.98 24.03
CA ARG A 573 -18.78 -20.15 23.05
C ARG A 573 -18.88 -18.74 23.55
N LEU A 574 -18.29 -17.82 22.78
CA LEU A 574 -18.45 -16.39 22.94
C LEU A 574 -19.74 -15.97 22.25
N THR A 575 -20.65 -15.30 22.96
CA THR A 575 -21.88 -14.75 22.36
C THR A 575 -21.89 -13.23 22.51
N PRO A 576 -21.75 -12.48 21.41
CA PRO A 576 -21.47 -12.92 20.03
C PRO A 576 -20.00 -13.34 19.82
N SER A 577 -19.73 -14.22 18.85
CA SER A 577 -18.36 -14.69 18.53
C SER A 577 -17.60 -13.75 17.60
N VAL A 578 -18.30 -12.89 16.88
CA VAL A 578 -17.74 -11.90 15.94
C VAL A 578 -18.52 -10.59 16.12
N ASP A 579 -17.81 -9.47 16.28
CA ASP A 579 -18.41 -8.13 16.36
C ASP A 579 -18.16 -7.35 15.06
N HIS A 580 -19.14 -7.37 14.17
CA HIS A 580 -19.22 -6.39 13.09
C HIS A 580 -20.06 -5.21 13.57
N TRP A 581 -19.42 -4.08 13.85
CA TRP A 581 -20.11 -2.86 14.25
C TRP A 581 -19.96 -1.77 13.20
N THR A 582 -21.10 -1.26 12.74
CA THR A 582 -21.17 -0.09 11.86
C THR A 582 -22.05 0.95 12.54
N GLN A 583 -21.50 2.10 12.91
CA GLN A 583 -22.31 3.20 13.46
C GLN A 583 -22.96 3.96 12.32
N THR A 584 -24.26 3.75 12.12
CA THR A 584 -25.01 4.49 11.12
C THR A 584 -25.75 5.64 11.80
N SER A 585 -25.25 6.87 11.66
CA SER A 585 -26.03 8.06 12.00
C SER A 585 -26.97 8.36 10.83
N ARG A 586 -28.28 8.26 11.04
CA ARG A 586 -29.30 8.59 10.02
C ARG A 586 -30.01 9.86 10.41
N SER A 587 -29.84 10.90 9.61
CA SER A 587 -30.75 12.05 9.59
C SER A 587 -31.76 11.83 8.46
N TRP A 588 -33.03 11.71 8.82
CA TRP A 588 -34.11 11.57 7.85
C TRP A 588 -34.58 12.95 7.41
N THR A 589 -34.57 13.21 6.11
CA THR A 589 -35.53 14.15 5.51
C THR A 589 -36.87 13.43 5.37
N SER A 590 -37.99 14.15 5.32
CA SER A 590 -39.34 13.58 5.29
C SER A 590 -39.49 12.47 4.23
N PRO A 591 -40.20 11.37 4.55
CA PRO A 591 -40.34 10.24 3.64
C PRO A 591 -41.21 10.60 2.43
N ILE A 592 -40.61 10.57 1.24
CA ILE A 592 -41.33 10.75 -0.04
C ILE A 592 -41.95 9.42 -0.46
N THR A 593 -43.28 9.36 -0.49
CA THR A 593 -44.01 8.21 -1.06
C THR A 593 -44.20 8.47 -2.56
N ARG A 594 -43.96 7.49 -3.42
CA ARG A 594 -44.26 7.59 -4.86
C ARG A 594 -45.35 6.59 -5.25
N ARG A 595 -46.31 6.99 -6.08
CA ARG A 595 -47.39 6.12 -6.60
C ARG A 595 -47.31 6.05 -8.11
N PHE A 596 -47.46 4.84 -8.68
CA PHE A 596 -47.80 4.69 -10.09
C PHE A 596 -48.96 3.70 -10.28
N ASP A 597 -49.96 4.12 -11.05
CA ASP A 597 -51.12 3.31 -11.44
C ASP A 597 -50.82 2.56 -12.75
N ILE A 598 -50.94 1.23 -12.74
CA ILE A 598 -51.11 0.45 -13.97
C ILE A 598 -52.20 -0.59 -13.75
N GLY A 599 -53.34 -0.44 -14.45
CA GLY A 599 -54.38 -1.46 -14.53
C GLY A 599 -55.68 -0.97 -15.18
N ARG A 600 -56.17 -1.70 -16.18
CA ARG A 600 -57.47 -1.51 -16.84
C ARG A 600 -58.53 -2.42 -16.19
N GLY A 601 -59.65 -1.84 -15.75
CA GLY A 601 -60.84 -2.59 -15.33
C GLY A 601 -61.06 -2.73 -13.82
N LEU A 602 -62.02 -3.57 -13.43
CA LEU A 602 -62.70 -3.62 -12.12
C LEU A 602 -61.95 -4.32 -10.96
N ARG A 603 -60.64 -4.60 -11.07
CA ARG A 603 -59.85 -5.19 -9.97
C ARG A 603 -58.64 -4.34 -9.63
N ARG A 604 -58.60 -3.83 -8.40
CA ARG A 604 -57.50 -3.04 -7.83
C ARG A 604 -56.71 -3.92 -6.87
N LEU A 605 -55.49 -4.28 -7.25
CA LEU A 605 -54.52 -4.92 -6.36
C LEU A 605 -53.57 -3.83 -5.86
N THR A 606 -53.66 -3.50 -4.57
CA THR A 606 -52.75 -2.54 -3.94
C THR A 606 -51.53 -3.29 -3.41
N ARG A 607 -50.34 -3.01 -3.96
CA ARG A 607 -49.08 -3.46 -3.38
C ARG A 607 -48.21 -2.26 -3.06
N THR A 608 -47.94 -2.05 -1.78
CA THR A 608 -47.06 -0.99 -1.29
C THR A 608 -45.60 -1.43 -1.39
N ARG A 609 -44.73 -0.56 -1.91
CA ARG A 609 -43.28 -0.70 -1.72
C ARG A 609 -42.70 0.65 -1.31
N THR A 610 -42.25 0.73 -0.07
CA THR A 610 -41.45 1.84 0.45
C THR A 610 -40.03 1.68 -0.09
N SER A 611 -39.46 2.75 -0.66
CA SER A 611 -38.06 2.76 -1.07
C SER A 611 -37.32 3.88 -0.34
N THR A 612 -36.28 3.50 0.37
CA THR A 612 -35.40 4.41 1.09
C THR A 612 -34.30 4.85 0.14
N GLN A 613 -34.24 6.14 -0.23
CA GLN A 613 -33.12 6.70 -0.98
C GLN A 613 -32.13 7.38 -0.04
N VAL A 614 -30.84 7.16 -0.27
CA VAL A 614 -29.75 7.71 0.53
C VAL A 614 -29.28 8.99 -0.16
N LEU A 615 -29.62 10.16 0.42
CA LEU A 615 -29.26 11.48 -0.12
C LEU A 615 -27.74 11.74 -0.08
N SER A 616 -27.08 11.29 0.99
CA SER A 616 -25.63 11.27 1.10
C SER A 616 -25.20 10.12 2.00
N ARG A 617 -24.06 9.53 1.69
CA ARG A 617 -23.43 8.48 2.50
C ARG A 617 -21.97 8.81 2.66
N THR A 618 -21.59 9.24 3.86
CA THR A 618 -20.18 9.42 4.21
C THR A 618 -19.79 8.29 5.16
N THR A 619 -18.85 7.46 4.71
CA THR A 619 -18.23 6.43 5.56
C THR A 619 -16.92 7.01 6.09
N ARG A 620 -16.73 6.97 7.41
CA ARG A 620 -15.45 7.33 8.06
C ARG A 620 -15.08 6.25 9.06
N GLN A 621 -13.79 5.99 9.20
CA GLN A 621 -13.29 5.08 10.23
C GLN A 621 -13.56 5.69 11.62
N ALA A 622 -14.16 4.90 12.52
CA ALA A 622 -14.42 5.36 13.87
C ALA A 622 -13.09 5.53 14.62
N GLN A 623 -12.87 6.69 15.27
CA GLN A 623 -11.66 6.96 16.04
C GLN A 623 -11.55 6.10 17.31
N PHE A 624 -12.68 5.64 17.86
CA PHE A 624 -12.72 4.85 19.09
C PHE A 624 -13.65 3.65 18.94
N MET A 625 -13.29 2.54 19.59
CA MET A 625 -14.12 1.34 19.70
C MET A 625 -15.21 1.55 20.75
N ARG A 626 -16.43 1.06 20.51
CA ARG A 626 -17.52 1.08 21.50
C ARG A 626 -17.32 0.00 22.58
N SER A 627 -17.89 0.22 23.77
CA SER A 627 -18.03 -0.85 24.77
C SER A 627 -19.20 -1.78 24.43
N ARG A 628 -19.03 -3.09 24.66
CA ARG A 628 -20.07 -4.11 24.45
C ARG A 628 -19.99 -5.20 25.53
N TRP A 629 -21.14 -5.64 26.00
CA TRP A 629 -21.26 -6.82 26.86
C TRP A 629 -21.14 -8.10 26.04
N VAL A 630 -20.29 -9.01 26.47
CA VAL A 630 -20.06 -10.32 25.84
C VAL A 630 -20.33 -11.40 26.87
N ASN A 631 -21.13 -12.38 26.48
CA ASN A 631 -21.47 -13.51 27.35
C ASN A 631 -20.61 -14.72 26.99
N PHE A 632 -20.14 -15.42 28.01
CA PHE A 632 -19.39 -16.66 27.88
C PHE A 632 -20.28 -17.82 28.28
N THR A 633 -20.41 -18.80 27.41
CA THR A 633 -21.04 -20.08 27.76
C THR A 633 -19.98 -21.16 27.64
N ILE A 634 -19.76 -21.88 28.73
CA ILE A 634 -18.82 -23.00 28.79
C ILE A 634 -19.66 -24.26 28.95
N SER A 635 -19.44 -25.24 28.09
CA SER A 635 -20.22 -26.48 28.06
C SER A 635 -19.31 -27.68 27.81
N GLY A 636 -19.74 -28.85 28.27
CA GLY A 636 -18.98 -30.10 28.13
C GLY A 636 -18.35 -30.64 29.43
N PHE A 637 -18.69 -30.08 30.59
CA PHE A 637 -18.27 -30.62 31.88
C PHE A 637 -19.04 -31.91 32.23
N GLY A 638 -18.32 -32.90 32.75
CA GLY A 638 -18.91 -34.14 33.26
C GLY A 638 -19.60 -33.97 34.62
N PRO A 639 -20.43 -34.94 35.05
CA PRO A 639 -20.99 -34.94 36.41
C PRO A 639 -19.82 -35.01 37.43
N GLN A 640 -19.72 -34.01 38.32
CA GLN A 640 -18.65 -33.80 39.32
C GLN A 640 -17.38 -33.03 38.87
N GLU A 641 -17.35 -32.46 37.67
CA GLU A 641 -16.28 -31.51 37.30
C GLU A 641 -16.59 -30.10 37.80
N THR A 642 -15.72 -29.52 38.63
CA THR A 642 -15.87 -28.16 39.16
C THR A 642 -15.01 -27.18 38.38
N LEU A 643 -15.60 -26.09 37.90
CA LEU A 643 -14.89 -24.99 37.26
C LEU A 643 -14.07 -24.20 38.28
N GLU A 644 -12.74 -24.27 38.19
CA GLU A 644 -11.83 -23.62 39.16
C GLU A 644 -11.64 -22.12 38.87
N ARG A 645 -11.41 -21.75 37.61
CA ARG A 645 -11.15 -20.36 37.18
C ARG A 645 -11.48 -20.18 35.70
N VAL A 646 -12.06 -19.03 35.36
CA VAL A 646 -12.17 -18.54 33.98
C VAL A 646 -11.45 -17.22 33.90
N THR A 647 -10.53 -17.10 32.94
CA THR A 647 -9.88 -15.81 32.63
C THR A 647 -10.07 -15.44 31.18
N PHE A 648 -10.43 -14.18 30.97
CA PHE A 648 -10.47 -13.56 29.65
C PHE A 648 -9.46 -12.42 29.64
N ASP A 649 -8.47 -12.50 28.73
CA ASP A 649 -7.39 -11.51 28.61
C ASP A 649 -6.70 -11.16 29.95
N GLY A 650 -6.43 -12.18 30.77
CA GLY A 650 -5.79 -12.03 32.08
C GLY A 650 -6.72 -11.57 33.22
N ILE A 651 -7.98 -11.24 32.95
CA ILE A 651 -8.98 -10.81 33.94
C ILE A 651 -9.84 -12.01 34.38
N SER A 652 -9.98 -12.22 35.69
CA SER A 652 -10.85 -13.26 36.24
C SER A 652 -12.32 -12.92 36.07
N VAL A 653 -13.08 -13.83 35.45
CA VAL A 653 -14.53 -13.70 35.21
C VAL A 653 -15.28 -14.62 36.16
N GLN A 654 -16.33 -14.12 36.82
CA GLN A 654 -17.21 -14.95 37.64
C GLN A 654 -18.20 -15.69 36.74
N ALA A 655 -18.18 -17.03 36.82
CA ALA A 655 -19.16 -17.89 36.17
C ALA A 655 -20.29 -18.21 37.15
N GLN A 656 -21.53 -18.20 36.66
CA GLN A 656 -22.71 -18.65 37.40
C GLN A 656 -23.19 -19.96 36.77
N GLU A 657 -23.38 -20.99 37.60
CA GLU A 657 -23.97 -22.27 37.18
C GLU A 657 -25.45 -22.03 36.86
N VAL A 658 -25.89 -22.45 35.67
CA VAL A 658 -27.27 -22.30 35.16
C VAL A 658 -27.95 -23.65 35.08
#